data_AF-A0A3D4T6F6-F1
#
_entry.id   AF-A0A3D4T6F6-F1
#
_cell.length_a   1.000
_cell.length_b   1.000
_cell.length_c   1.000
_cell.angle_alpha   90.00
_cell.angle_beta   90.00
_cell.angle_gamma   90.00
#
_symmetry.space_group_name_H-M   'P 1'
#
loop_
_entity.id
_entity.type
_entity.pdbx_description
1 polymer ?
#
loop_
_entity_poly.entity_id
_entity_poly.type
_entity_poly.pdbx_seq_one_letter_code
_entity_poly.pdbx_strand_id
1 'polypeptide(L)'
;MKIKKIIAVVLCLQITFACLFETASAYNNENDSNFTNLIIFAKFSDEDEFIDDNYGESVRKITDNSYNSAQYNVSDYFRSVSNGKVQMNSVYLFDNGGSVTLSRKRAYYASGSDENPDGYFDSGERAERMYQLKEDWAQAVNRAIGNGITDYSGKKKYDLSELDKNHDGYIDLITIIYKPTVQTNISVEWASPLWNYQDQTSLVEINSNGTPLHSRSYVQMTKDYKYLYTDANGNKITAIGVNSHETAHGFGLYDLYQSPYQPVGYMSAMGKHTTEVAQFISVKEREALGWLGSKNINYILSGGNYTLKVIRDEKTDGVVGYKMDIPEIGKTLYLEYRRFDGKGSKYDSQKKDLYLADGSKIKGLSLKSGLVCYLLTTGIKIPNNLQSSVNNWNYSVLGGQYNNKPDAAIAVGEYIEITDDLFIEVTKMTDDELTFNIEGSFFDSSDLPSVSGIEITKFSDETAPGESCSFAARVLGTNNPPQSVIWSVENNTDSETNISESGVLRVGKNETAAELKITASYENKFFDSKEIKIIRKAHDFEYHKATAATCESDGNFEYYFCRDCGKYFVDMGESFEETTLENMTIKAPGHIAGEWKIVKIATETERGIMQRKCVGCGLVMETKEYDLDSATSNADFILAKLRAALKRFFDLIRKIILR
;
A
#
# COMPACT_ATOMS: atom_id res chain seq x y z
N MET A 1 54.33 1.16 -43.03
CA MET A 1 53.48 1.32 -44.22
C MET A 1 52.27 0.41 -44.06
N LYS A 2 51.07 1.01 -44.06
CA LYS A 2 49.72 0.40 -44.07
C LYS A 2 49.34 -0.43 -42.82
N ILE A 3 48.09 -0.24 -42.37
CA ILE A 3 47.43 -0.82 -41.17
C ILE A 3 47.66 -0.07 -39.83
N LYS A 4 47.73 1.27 -39.87
CA LYS A 4 47.42 2.13 -38.69
C LYS A 4 46.55 3.35 -39.04
N LYS A 5 45.74 3.27 -40.12
CA LYS A 5 44.86 4.36 -40.58
C LYS A 5 43.44 3.92 -40.99
N ILE A 6 42.92 2.81 -40.44
CA ILE A 6 41.54 2.32 -40.72
C ILE A 6 40.73 2.04 -39.44
N ILE A 7 41.24 2.40 -38.25
CA ILE A 7 40.48 2.23 -36.98
C ILE A 7 39.99 3.58 -36.41
N ALA A 8 40.46 4.72 -36.94
CA ALA A 8 40.00 6.05 -36.52
C ALA A 8 38.86 6.65 -37.39
N VAL A 9 38.42 5.93 -38.44
CA VAL A 9 37.35 6.41 -39.35
C VAL A 9 36.07 5.55 -39.26
N VAL A 10 36.13 4.39 -38.59
CA VAL A 10 34.95 3.54 -38.32
C VAL A 10 34.39 3.76 -36.90
N LEU A 11 35.14 4.43 -36.00
CA LEU A 11 34.61 4.89 -34.70
C LEU A 11 34.02 6.32 -34.73
N CYS A 12 34.16 7.05 -35.83
CA CYS A 12 33.56 8.38 -36.02
C CYS A 12 32.25 8.34 -36.83
N LEU A 13 31.80 7.14 -37.22
CA LEU A 13 30.56 6.93 -38.00
C LEU A 13 29.46 6.18 -37.21
N GLN A 14 29.60 6.10 -35.89
CA GLN A 14 28.55 5.66 -34.96
C GLN A 14 28.18 6.73 -33.91
N ILE A 15 28.73 7.95 -34.01
CA ILE A 15 28.43 9.08 -33.11
C ILE A 15 27.69 10.23 -33.83
N THR A 16 27.45 10.11 -35.14
CA THR A 16 26.71 11.12 -35.93
C THR A 16 25.36 10.62 -36.49
N PHE A 17 24.86 9.49 -35.99
CA PHE A 17 23.49 9.01 -36.23
C PHE A 17 22.60 9.04 -34.97
N ALA A 18 23.06 9.74 -33.93
CA ALA A 18 22.34 9.95 -32.67
C ALA A 18 21.92 11.42 -32.45
N CYS A 19 22.08 12.30 -33.44
CA CYS A 19 21.72 13.73 -33.34
C CYS A 19 20.66 14.18 -34.36
N LEU A 20 19.84 13.26 -34.87
CA LEU A 20 18.71 13.61 -35.76
C LEU A 20 17.47 12.78 -35.42
N PHE A 21 17.03 12.83 -34.16
CA PHE A 21 15.62 12.63 -33.75
C PHE A 21 15.39 13.34 -32.40
N GLU A 22 15.65 14.64 -32.35
CA GLU A 22 15.02 15.52 -31.37
C GLU A 22 13.73 16.08 -31.99
N THR A 23 12.71 15.24 -32.00
CA THR A 23 11.32 15.68 -32.03
C THR A 23 10.60 14.90 -30.95
N ALA A 24 10.28 15.60 -29.86
CA ALA A 24 9.41 15.25 -28.75
C ALA A 24 8.83 13.82 -28.76
N SER A 25 9.55 12.89 -28.12
CA SER A 25 8.96 11.67 -27.58
C SER A 25 8.83 11.88 -26.09
N ALA A 26 7.59 11.90 -25.60
CA ALA A 26 7.30 11.88 -24.17
C ALA A 26 8.04 10.71 -23.53
N TYR A 27 8.92 11.02 -22.58
CA TYR A 27 9.71 10.06 -21.82
C TYR A 27 8.78 9.30 -20.87
N ASN A 28 8.10 8.27 -21.39
CA ASN A 28 7.34 7.29 -20.61
C ASN A 28 8.19 6.04 -20.41
N ASN A 29 9.08 6.07 -19.41
CA ASN A 29 9.60 4.84 -18.82
C ASN A 29 8.54 4.34 -17.83
N GLU A 30 7.78 3.31 -18.21
CA GLU A 30 6.75 2.67 -17.38
C GLU A 30 7.30 2.11 -16.04
N ASN A 31 8.62 2.08 -15.85
CA ASN A 31 9.29 1.61 -14.64
C ASN A 31 9.40 2.65 -13.50
N ASP A 32 8.99 3.90 -13.71
CA ASP A 32 9.08 4.97 -12.70
C ASP A 32 7.72 5.34 -12.07
N SER A 33 6.65 4.56 -12.27
CA SER A 33 5.35 4.85 -11.65
C SER A 33 5.34 4.50 -10.15
N ASN A 34 4.68 5.34 -9.36
CA ASN A 34 4.54 5.16 -7.92
C ASN A 34 3.09 5.28 -7.43
N PHE A 35 2.15 5.31 -8.35
CA PHE A 35 0.71 5.33 -8.10
C PHE A 35 -0.02 4.69 -9.27
N THR A 36 -0.95 3.79 -9.01
CA THR A 36 -1.72 3.11 -10.05
C THR A 36 -3.19 3.50 -10.03
N ASN A 37 -3.76 3.81 -11.19
CA ASN A 37 -5.21 3.99 -11.34
C ASN A 37 -5.79 2.84 -12.16
N LEU A 38 -6.55 1.96 -11.53
CA LEU A 38 -7.25 0.88 -12.19
C LEU A 38 -8.51 1.39 -12.89
N ILE A 39 -8.47 1.50 -14.21
CA ILE A 39 -9.60 1.87 -15.04
C ILE A 39 -10.41 0.61 -15.40
N ILE A 40 -11.70 0.67 -15.10
CA ILE A 40 -12.67 -0.38 -15.39
C ILE A 40 -13.81 0.24 -16.22
N PHE A 41 -14.06 -0.33 -17.39
CA PHE A 41 -15.27 -0.03 -18.14
C PHE A 41 -16.37 -0.97 -17.68
N ALA A 42 -17.54 -0.42 -17.35
CA ALA A 42 -18.68 -1.17 -16.89
C ALA A 42 -19.90 -0.92 -17.79
N LYS A 43 -20.66 -1.98 -18.04
CA LYS A 43 -21.95 -1.92 -18.76
C LYS A 43 -23.04 -2.62 -17.97
N PHE A 44 -24.27 -2.14 -18.11
CA PHE A 44 -25.42 -2.79 -17.47
C PHE A 44 -25.84 -4.07 -18.21
N SER A 45 -26.58 -4.96 -17.55
CA SER A 45 -26.94 -6.27 -18.12
C SER A 45 -27.79 -6.20 -19.39
N ASP A 46 -28.46 -5.08 -19.62
CA ASP A 46 -29.27 -4.77 -20.79
C ASP A 46 -28.57 -3.90 -21.85
N GLU A 47 -27.25 -3.72 -21.74
CA GLU A 47 -26.48 -2.87 -22.66
C GLU A 47 -25.47 -3.65 -23.52
N ASP A 48 -25.38 -3.20 -24.77
CA ASP A 48 -24.33 -3.60 -25.69
C ASP A 48 -22.96 -3.11 -25.22
N GLU A 49 -21.91 -3.84 -25.62
CA GLU A 49 -20.53 -3.43 -25.47
C GLU A 49 -20.28 -2.06 -26.14
N PHE A 50 -19.33 -1.28 -25.61
CA PHE A 50 -19.03 0.06 -26.12
C PHE A 50 -17.53 0.38 -26.20
N ILE A 51 -16.66 -0.40 -25.59
CA ILE A 51 -15.24 -0.01 -25.45
C ILE A 51 -14.45 -0.12 -26.77
N ASP A 52 -15.00 -0.84 -27.75
CA ASP A 52 -14.45 -0.93 -29.10
C ASP A 52 -15.20 -0.05 -30.12
N ASP A 53 -16.18 0.75 -29.66
CA ASP A 53 -16.83 1.76 -30.49
C ASP A 53 -15.78 2.77 -31.00
N ASN A 54 -15.90 3.14 -32.27
CA ASN A 54 -14.89 3.90 -32.97
C ASN A 54 -15.34 5.34 -33.25
N TYR A 55 -14.58 6.30 -32.74
CA TYR A 55 -14.79 7.74 -32.93
C TYR A 55 -13.62 8.39 -33.71
N GLY A 56 -13.01 7.61 -34.60
CA GLY A 56 -11.69 7.85 -35.20
C GLY A 56 -10.58 7.10 -34.46
N GLU A 57 -10.81 6.79 -33.19
CA GLU A 57 -10.07 5.86 -32.36
C GLU A 57 -11.07 5.06 -31.50
N SER A 58 -10.71 3.87 -31.05
CA SER A 58 -11.54 3.08 -30.11
C SER A 58 -11.69 3.81 -28.77
N VAL A 59 -12.80 3.60 -28.06
CA VAL A 59 -13.02 4.13 -26.70
C VAL A 59 -11.88 3.81 -25.74
N ARG A 60 -11.31 2.59 -25.78
CA ARG A 60 -10.12 2.24 -24.97
C ARG A 60 -8.94 3.17 -25.23
N LYS A 61 -8.62 3.39 -26.51
CA LYS A 61 -7.50 4.26 -26.93
C LYS A 61 -7.74 5.71 -26.53
N ILE A 62 -8.95 6.22 -26.71
CA ILE A 62 -9.31 7.59 -26.30
C ILE A 62 -9.16 7.76 -24.79
N THR A 63 -9.56 6.75 -24.02
CA THR A 63 -9.41 6.77 -22.57
C THR A 63 -7.93 6.71 -22.18
N ASP A 64 -7.13 5.84 -22.79
CA ASP A 64 -5.69 5.79 -22.56
C ASP A 64 -4.97 7.11 -22.91
N ASN A 65 -5.31 7.72 -24.04
CA ASN A 65 -4.84 9.06 -24.37
C ASN A 65 -5.18 10.05 -23.25
N SER A 66 -6.40 9.98 -22.73
CA SER A 66 -6.89 10.91 -21.72
C SER A 66 -6.24 10.72 -20.35
N TYR A 67 -5.81 9.51 -19.99
CA TYR A 67 -5.23 9.22 -18.68
C TYR A 67 -3.70 9.08 -18.68
N ASN A 68 -3.10 8.60 -19.77
CA ASN A 68 -1.68 8.22 -19.82
C ASN A 68 -0.86 8.97 -20.89
N SER A 69 -1.38 9.14 -22.12
CA SER A 69 -0.49 9.32 -23.29
C SER A 69 -0.64 10.59 -24.11
N ALA A 70 -1.77 11.31 -24.07
CA ALA A 70 -1.94 12.55 -24.82
C ALA A 70 -1.14 13.73 -24.22
N GLN A 71 -0.99 14.81 -24.98
CA GLN A 71 -0.29 16.02 -24.52
C GLN A 71 -0.88 16.60 -23.23
N TYR A 72 -2.21 16.55 -23.11
CA TYR A 72 -2.94 16.81 -21.88
C TYR A 72 -3.56 15.50 -21.43
N ASN A 73 -3.08 14.98 -20.32
CA ASN A 73 -3.63 13.77 -19.71
C ASN A 73 -3.63 13.89 -18.18
N VAL A 74 -4.38 13.00 -17.53
CA VAL A 74 -4.55 12.97 -16.07
C VAL A 74 -3.23 12.67 -15.35
N SER A 75 -2.47 11.67 -15.79
CA SER A 75 -1.19 11.30 -15.17
C SER A 75 -0.21 12.48 -15.13
N ASP A 76 -0.02 13.14 -16.27
CA ASP A 76 0.90 14.28 -16.41
C ASP A 76 0.39 15.52 -15.65
N TYR A 77 -0.93 15.71 -15.56
CA TYR A 77 -1.51 16.75 -14.69
C TYR A 77 -1.11 16.53 -13.24
N PHE A 78 -1.31 15.32 -12.70
CA PHE A 78 -0.96 14.99 -11.32
C PHE A 78 0.54 14.97 -11.06
N ARG A 79 1.35 14.58 -12.05
CA ARG A 79 2.81 14.75 -11.99
C ARG A 79 3.19 16.21 -11.83
N SER A 80 2.56 17.09 -12.59
CA SER A 80 2.84 18.52 -12.58
C SER A 80 2.40 19.18 -11.26
N VAL A 81 1.15 18.99 -10.84
CA VAL A 81 0.66 19.62 -9.59
C VAL A 81 1.32 19.04 -8.34
N SER A 82 1.77 17.78 -8.36
CA SER A 82 2.47 17.16 -7.22
C SER A 82 3.96 17.49 -7.14
N ASN A 83 4.49 18.32 -8.06
CA ASN A 83 5.91 18.61 -8.15
C ASN A 83 6.77 17.35 -8.39
N GLY A 84 6.23 16.42 -9.20
CA GLY A 84 6.85 15.13 -9.54
C GLY A 84 6.70 14.03 -8.49
N LYS A 85 5.99 14.26 -7.37
CA LYS A 85 5.80 13.23 -6.33
C LYS A 85 4.81 12.14 -6.72
N VAL A 86 3.86 12.44 -7.59
CA VAL A 86 2.90 11.46 -8.13
C VAL A 86 3.29 11.15 -9.57
N GLN A 87 3.62 9.90 -9.84
CA GLN A 87 3.91 9.36 -11.15
C GLN A 87 2.86 8.28 -11.43
N MET A 88 1.70 8.71 -11.89
CA MET A 88 0.53 7.86 -12.07
C MET A 88 0.66 7.01 -13.34
N ASN A 89 0.27 5.74 -13.26
CA ASN A 89 0.02 4.90 -14.42
C ASN A 89 -1.41 4.35 -14.37
N SER A 90 -2.17 4.51 -15.46
CA SER A 90 -3.49 3.89 -15.58
C SER A 90 -3.40 2.55 -16.28
N VAL A 91 -3.93 1.51 -15.62
CA VAL A 91 -4.03 0.13 -16.12
C VAL A 91 -5.48 -0.29 -16.22
N TYR A 92 -5.76 -1.40 -16.91
CA TYR A 92 -7.11 -1.77 -17.31
C TYR A 92 -7.48 -3.18 -16.89
N LEU A 93 -8.68 -3.34 -16.34
CA LEU A 93 -9.32 -4.64 -16.17
C LEU A 93 -10.37 -4.85 -17.26
N PHE A 94 -10.27 -5.99 -17.94
CA PHE A 94 -11.24 -6.43 -18.94
C PHE A 94 -11.84 -7.78 -18.55
N ASP A 95 -13.12 -7.96 -18.85
CA ASP A 95 -13.80 -9.24 -18.69
C ASP A 95 -13.87 -9.96 -20.04
N ASN A 96 -13.03 -10.98 -20.23
CA ASN A 96 -12.90 -11.70 -21.51
C ASN A 96 -12.64 -10.78 -22.71
N GLY A 97 -11.87 -9.72 -22.46
CA GLY A 97 -11.58 -8.68 -23.44
C GLY A 97 -12.64 -7.58 -23.52
N GLY A 98 -13.82 -7.72 -22.92
CA GLY A 98 -14.89 -6.71 -22.87
C GLY A 98 -14.91 -5.86 -21.58
N SER A 99 -15.97 -5.06 -21.44
CA SER A 99 -16.33 -4.37 -20.20
C SER A 99 -16.79 -5.36 -19.14
N VAL A 100 -16.64 -5.03 -17.86
CA VAL A 100 -17.31 -5.79 -16.80
C VAL A 100 -18.83 -5.60 -16.92
N THR A 101 -19.60 -6.67 -16.81
CA THR A 101 -21.06 -6.62 -16.90
C THR A 101 -21.68 -6.62 -15.50
N LEU A 102 -22.45 -5.57 -15.20
CA LEU A 102 -23.23 -5.46 -13.97
C LEU A 102 -24.44 -6.39 -14.02
N SER A 103 -24.87 -6.89 -12.86
CA SER A 103 -25.95 -7.87 -12.77
C SER A 103 -27.33 -7.24 -13.03
N ARG A 104 -27.51 -5.96 -12.69
CA ARG A 104 -28.78 -5.25 -12.85
C ARG A 104 -28.81 -4.38 -14.10
N LYS A 105 -30.03 -4.08 -14.55
CA LYS A 105 -30.31 -3.15 -15.64
C LYS A 105 -30.05 -1.72 -15.21
N ARG A 106 -29.69 -0.84 -16.15
CA ARG A 106 -29.47 0.58 -15.85
C ARG A 106 -30.68 1.24 -15.19
N ALA A 107 -31.87 0.91 -15.69
CA ALA A 107 -33.16 1.42 -15.26
C ALA A 107 -33.38 1.37 -13.73
N TYR A 108 -32.85 0.33 -13.08
CA TYR A 108 -32.92 0.12 -11.63
C TYR A 108 -32.21 1.21 -10.80
N TYR A 109 -31.15 1.77 -11.37
CA TYR A 109 -30.34 2.82 -10.75
C TYR A 109 -30.73 4.24 -11.21
N ALA A 110 -31.76 4.35 -12.06
CA ALA A 110 -32.30 5.61 -12.56
C ALA A 110 -33.59 5.99 -11.84
N SER A 111 -34.05 7.24 -12.04
CA SER A 111 -35.29 7.72 -11.41
C SER A 111 -36.51 6.94 -11.90
N GLY A 112 -37.41 6.60 -10.99
CA GLY A 112 -38.68 5.92 -11.25
C GLY A 112 -39.69 6.84 -11.94
N SER A 113 -40.45 6.29 -12.88
CA SER A 113 -41.56 6.95 -13.59
C SER A 113 -42.52 5.89 -14.14
N ASP A 114 -43.64 6.30 -14.74
CA ASP A 114 -44.54 5.38 -15.44
C ASP A 114 -43.81 4.66 -16.59
N GLU A 115 -42.84 5.32 -17.22
CA GLU A 115 -41.98 4.78 -18.29
C GLU A 115 -40.76 3.98 -17.76
N ASN A 116 -40.38 4.19 -16.50
CA ASN A 116 -39.34 3.44 -15.79
C ASN A 116 -39.86 2.94 -14.41
N PRO A 117 -40.70 1.90 -14.38
CA PRO A 117 -41.25 1.40 -13.12
C PRO A 117 -40.21 0.70 -12.23
N ASP A 118 -39.05 0.34 -12.77
CA ASP A 118 -37.97 -0.35 -12.05
C ASP A 118 -37.04 0.62 -11.27
N GLY A 119 -37.18 1.93 -11.47
CA GLY A 119 -36.34 2.97 -10.87
C GLY A 119 -36.64 3.27 -9.40
N TYR A 120 -35.93 4.24 -8.82
CA TYR A 120 -36.18 4.72 -7.46
C TYR A 120 -37.19 5.89 -7.42
N PHE A 121 -38.07 5.91 -6.44
CA PHE A 121 -39.16 6.91 -6.34
C PHE A 121 -38.93 7.97 -5.25
N ASP A 122 -37.98 7.75 -4.35
CA ASP A 122 -37.64 8.71 -3.29
C ASP A 122 -36.15 8.75 -2.94
N SER A 123 -35.78 9.66 -2.02
CA SER A 123 -34.39 9.86 -1.61
C SER A 123 -33.80 8.72 -0.79
N GLY A 124 -34.63 7.96 -0.07
CA GLY A 124 -34.21 6.78 0.68
C GLY A 124 -33.87 5.62 -0.25
N GLU A 125 -34.76 5.33 -1.20
CA GLU A 125 -34.51 4.35 -2.25
C GLU A 125 -33.29 4.76 -3.10
N ARG A 126 -33.17 6.05 -3.46
CA ARG A 126 -32.00 6.56 -4.19
C ARG A 126 -30.69 6.25 -3.44
N ALA A 127 -30.63 6.51 -2.15
CA ALA A 127 -29.44 6.24 -1.33
C ALA A 127 -29.14 4.73 -1.28
N GLU A 128 -30.17 3.88 -1.18
CA GLU A 128 -30.03 2.42 -1.28
C GLU A 128 -29.47 2.01 -2.65
N ARG A 129 -29.99 2.59 -3.74
CA ARG A 129 -29.51 2.34 -5.12
C ARG A 129 -28.06 2.75 -5.32
N MET A 130 -27.60 3.84 -4.69
CA MET A 130 -26.17 4.23 -4.72
C MET A 130 -25.28 3.15 -4.09
N TYR A 131 -25.68 2.63 -2.93
CA TYR A 131 -24.94 1.55 -2.28
C TYR A 131 -25.00 0.24 -3.08
N GLN A 132 -26.15 -0.12 -3.63
CA GLN A 132 -26.32 -1.33 -4.45
C GLN A 132 -25.56 -1.25 -5.79
N LEU A 133 -25.42 -0.07 -6.39
CA LEU A 133 -24.58 0.10 -7.57
C LEU A 133 -23.12 -0.18 -7.21
N LYS A 134 -22.69 0.31 -6.05
CA LYS A 134 -21.37 0.05 -5.48
C LYS A 134 -21.09 -1.45 -5.31
N GLU A 135 -22.04 -2.18 -4.73
CA GLU A 135 -21.94 -3.63 -4.60
C GLU A 135 -21.91 -4.34 -5.95
N ASP A 136 -22.76 -3.94 -6.90
CA ASP A 136 -22.87 -4.61 -8.21
C ASP A 136 -21.57 -4.51 -9.01
N TRP A 137 -21.00 -3.30 -9.13
CA TRP A 137 -19.73 -3.15 -9.85
C TRP A 137 -18.57 -3.80 -9.10
N ALA A 138 -18.52 -3.75 -7.76
CA ALA A 138 -17.47 -4.40 -6.99
C ALA A 138 -17.52 -5.93 -7.17
N GLN A 139 -18.71 -6.52 -7.15
CA GLN A 139 -18.89 -7.95 -7.44
C GLN A 139 -18.49 -8.30 -8.88
N ALA A 140 -18.81 -7.45 -9.86
CA ALA A 140 -18.39 -7.65 -11.24
C ALA A 140 -16.86 -7.61 -11.38
N VAL A 141 -16.21 -6.68 -10.70
CA VAL A 141 -14.74 -6.59 -10.64
C VAL A 141 -14.14 -7.83 -9.99
N ASN A 142 -14.65 -8.27 -8.84
CA ASN A 142 -14.16 -9.48 -8.14
C ASN A 142 -14.28 -10.74 -9.01
N ARG A 143 -15.33 -10.84 -9.84
CA ARG A 143 -15.44 -11.95 -10.82
C ARG A 143 -14.41 -11.84 -11.94
N ALA A 144 -14.13 -10.62 -12.42
CA ALA A 144 -13.27 -10.40 -13.58
C ALA A 144 -11.77 -10.34 -13.23
N ILE A 145 -11.39 -10.02 -12.00
CA ILE A 145 -9.99 -9.73 -11.63
C ILE A 145 -9.03 -10.90 -11.89
N GLY A 146 -9.55 -12.14 -11.88
CA GLY A 146 -8.79 -13.34 -12.25
C GLY A 146 -8.29 -13.35 -13.71
N ASN A 147 -8.85 -12.51 -14.59
CA ASN A 147 -8.35 -12.32 -15.96
C ASN A 147 -7.01 -11.56 -16.00
N GLY A 148 -6.63 -10.92 -14.90
CA GLY A 148 -5.47 -10.06 -14.78
C GLY A 148 -5.73 -8.64 -15.27
N ILE A 149 -4.75 -7.77 -15.02
CA ILE A 149 -4.76 -6.37 -15.46
C ILE A 149 -3.78 -6.14 -16.61
N THR A 150 -4.11 -5.20 -17.48
CA THR A 150 -3.43 -5.00 -18.77
C THR A 150 -3.25 -3.54 -19.15
N ASP A 151 -2.52 -3.29 -20.24
CA ASP A 151 -2.58 -2.01 -20.95
C ASP A 151 -3.92 -1.87 -21.69
N TYR A 152 -4.19 -0.69 -22.25
CA TYR A 152 -5.46 -0.43 -22.93
C TYR A 152 -5.74 -1.39 -24.10
N SER A 153 -4.67 -1.97 -24.69
CA SER A 153 -4.78 -2.90 -25.82
C SER A 153 -5.03 -4.35 -25.40
N GLY A 154 -4.94 -4.67 -24.10
CA GLY A 154 -5.07 -6.02 -23.57
C GLY A 154 -3.87 -6.94 -23.85
N LYS A 155 -2.76 -6.40 -24.39
CA LYS A 155 -1.60 -7.19 -24.82
C LYS A 155 -0.53 -7.28 -23.75
N LYS A 156 -0.21 -6.16 -23.11
CA LYS A 156 0.77 -6.12 -22.02
C LYS A 156 0.05 -6.41 -20.72
N LYS A 157 0.50 -7.45 -20.01
CA LYS A 157 -0.03 -7.83 -18.70
C LYS A 157 0.81 -7.22 -17.58
N TYR A 158 0.15 -6.93 -16.47
CA TYR A 158 0.77 -6.46 -15.23
C TYR A 158 0.46 -7.43 -14.09
N ASP A 159 1.34 -7.47 -13.09
CA ASP A 159 1.08 -8.20 -11.85
C ASP A 159 0.05 -7.45 -11.00
N LEU A 160 -0.79 -8.16 -10.26
CA LEU A 160 -1.80 -7.54 -9.39
C LEU A 160 -1.18 -6.74 -8.25
N SER A 161 0.07 -7.04 -7.86
CA SER A 161 0.84 -6.21 -6.91
C SER A 161 1.05 -4.77 -7.40
N GLU A 162 0.94 -4.51 -8.70
CA GLU A 162 1.09 -3.17 -9.26
C GLU A 162 -0.06 -2.23 -8.85
N LEU A 163 -1.18 -2.76 -8.33
CA LEU A 163 -2.34 -1.99 -7.91
C LEU A 163 -2.14 -1.24 -6.59
N ASP A 164 -1.14 -1.62 -5.81
CA ASP A 164 -0.81 -1.03 -4.50
C ASP A 164 0.66 -0.62 -4.50
N LYS A 165 0.98 0.55 -5.05
CA LYS A 165 2.37 1.01 -5.19
C LYS A 165 2.97 1.52 -3.89
N ASN A 166 2.15 1.95 -2.94
CA ASN A 166 2.61 2.43 -1.64
C ASN A 166 2.67 1.31 -0.57
N HIS A 167 2.19 0.11 -0.91
CA HIS A 167 2.18 -1.10 -0.08
C HIS A 167 1.36 -0.91 1.21
N ASP A 168 0.28 -0.13 1.15
CA ASP A 168 -0.61 0.15 2.28
C ASP A 168 -1.73 -0.89 2.46
N GLY A 169 -1.76 -1.92 1.58
CA GLY A 169 -2.76 -2.98 1.56
C GLY A 169 -4.03 -2.60 0.78
N TYR A 170 -4.06 -1.41 0.16
CA TYR A 170 -5.19 -0.94 -0.62
C TYR A 170 -4.81 -0.66 -2.07
N ILE A 171 -5.76 -0.88 -2.98
CA ILE A 171 -5.65 -0.43 -4.36
C ILE A 171 -5.57 1.10 -4.34
N ASP A 172 -4.52 1.65 -4.97
CA ASP A 172 -4.20 3.08 -5.02
C ASP A 172 -5.41 3.93 -5.45
N LEU A 173 -6.01 3.58 -6.59
CA LEU A 173 -7.26 4.18 -7.09
C LEU A 173 -8.01 3.25 -8.05
N ILE A 174 -9.33 3.26 -7.97
CA ILE A 174 -10.23 2.68 -8.99
C ILE A 174 -10.99 3.79 -9.71
N THR A 175 -11.03 3.74 -11.05
CA THR A 175 -11.92 4.57 -11.87
C THR A 175 -12.90 3.67 -12.63
N ILE A 176 -14.20 3.77 -12.31
CA ILE A 176 -15.29 3.08 -13.02
C ILE A 176 -15.87 4.01 -14.08
N ILE A 177 -15.93 3.55 -15.33
CA ILE A 177 -16.44 4.33 -16.48
C ILE A 177 -17.66 3.64 -17.09
N TYR A 178 -18.77 4.36 -17.16
CA TYR A 178 -19.97 4.00 -17.93
C TYR A 178 -20.10 4.85 -19.19
N LYS A 179 -20.80 4.32 -20.19
CA LYS A 179 -21.37 5.15 -21.27
C LYS A 179 -22.66 5.86 -20.81
N PRO A 180 -23.04 7.00 -21.43
CA PRO A 180 -24.35 7.61 -21.24
C PRO A 180 -25.46 6.68 -21.71
N THR A 181 -26.64 6.82 -21.11
CA THR A 181 -27.82 6.09 -21.57
C THR A 181 -28.23 6.50 -22.98
N VAL A 182 -28.67 5.52 -23.77
CA VAL A 182 -29.39 5.72 -25.04
C VAL A 182 -30.87 5.33 -24.91
N GLN A 183 -31.28 4.83 -23.75
CA GLN A 183 -32.66 4.43 -23.46
C GLN A 183 -33.50 5.70 -23.24
N THR A 184 -34.57 5.86 -24.02
CA THR A 184 -35.41 7.07 -24.01
C THR A 184 -36.38 7.14 -22.83
N ASN A 185 -36.55 6.03 -22.12
CA ASN A 185 -37.49 5.89 -21.00
C ASN A 185 -36.84 6.10 -19.62
N ILE A 186 -35.54 6.43 -19.56
CA ILE A 186 -34.85 6.66 -18.30
C ILE A 186 -34.30 8.09 -18.23
N SER A 187 -34.35 8.69 -17.05
CA SER A 187 -33.74 9.99 -16.76
C SER A 187 -32.61 9.82 -15.75
N VAL A 188 -31.51 10.54 -15.97
CA VAL A 188 -30.37 10.63 -15.06
C VAL A 188 -30.23 12.07 -14.62
N GLU A 189 -30.75 12.37 -13.44
CA GLU A 189 -30.75 13.71 -12.88
C GLU A 189 -29.54 13.95 -11.96
N TRP A 190 -29.36 15.20 -11.55
CA TRP A 190 -28.37 15.56 -10.54
C TRP A 190 -28.61 14.76 -9.24
N ALA A 191 -27.53 14.27 -8.63
CA ALA A 191 -27.54 13.34 -7.48
C ALA A 191 -28.10 11.93 -7.77
N SER A 192 -28.33 11.56 -9.04
CA SER A 192 -28.60 10.18 -9.42
C SER A 192 -27.42 9.25 -9.05
N PRO A 193 -27.66 7.97 -8.71
CA PRO A 193 -26.61 6.96 -8.59
C PRO A 193 -25.73 6.83 -9.84
N LEU A 194 -26.24 7.23 -11.02
CA LEU A 194 -25.52 7.17 -12.29
C LEU A 194 -24.76 8.48 -12.62
N TRP A 195 -24.81 9.47 -11.72
CA TRP A 195 -24.05 10.70 -11.85
C TRP A 195 -22.56 10.46 -11.55
N ASN A 196 -21.70 11.42 -11.92
CA ASN A 196 -20.29 11.37 -11.55
C ASN A 196 -20.16 11.64 -10.05
N TYR A 197 -19.45 10.79 -9.33
CA TYR A 197 -19.14 11.02 -7.93
C TYR A 197 -17.93 10.20 -7.48
N GLN A 198 -17.43 10.53 -6.30
CA GLN A 198 -16.36 9.83 -5.60
C GLN A 198 -16.92 9.21 -4.32
N ASP A 199 -16.42 8.05 -3.91
CA ASP A 199 -16.80 7.44 -2.63
C ASP A 199 -15.74 6.41 -2.21
N GLN A 200 -15.90 5.83 -1.02
CA GLN A 200 -15.03 4.80 -0.48
C GLN A 200 -15.73 3.45 -0.35
N THR A 201 -14.94 2.37 -0.48
CA THR A 201 -15.38 0.98 -0.30
C THR A 201 -14.23 0.01 -0.23
N SER A 202 -14.37 -1.06 0.56
CA SER A 202 -13.46 -2.21 0.64
C SER A 202 -14.02 -3.46 -0.05
N LEU A 203 -15.07 -3.32 -0.87
CA LEU A 203 -15.80 -4.46 -1.44
C LEU A 203 -15.07 -5.19 -2.57
N VAL A 204 -14.03 -4.59 -3.17
CA VAL A 204 -13.14 -5.30 -4.08
C VAL A 204 -12.04 -5.95 -3.25
N GLU A 205 -11.89 -7.27 -3.38
CA GLU A 205 -10.91 -8.07 -2.64
C GLU A 205 -10.09 -8.90 -3.62
N ILE A 206 -8.77 -8.67 -3.63
CA ILE A 206 -7.84 -9.33 -4.53
C ILE A 206 -6.85 -10.15 -3.71
N ASN A 207 -6.84 -11.46 -3.93
CA ASN A 207 -5.84 -12.35 -3.33
C ASN A 207 -4.57 -12.34 -4.19
N SER A 208 -3.60 -11.50 -3.85
CA SER A 208 -2.29 -11.45 -4.53
C SER A 208 -1.22 -12.09 -3.65
N ASN A 209 -0.69 -13.26 -4.06
CA ASN A 209 0.52 -13.93 -3.52
C ASN A 209 0.80 -13.78 -2.00
N GLY A 210 -0.24 -13.90 -1.16
CA GLY A 210 -0.12 -13.92 0.31
C GLY A 210 -0.58 -12.66 1.05
N THR A 211 -0.80 -11.53 0.37
CA THR A 211 -1.34 -10.30 0.97
C THR A 211 -2.66 -9.92 0.28
N PRO A 212 -3.79 -9.88 1.01
CA PRO A 212 -5.05 -9.42 0.44
C PRO A 212 -4.96 -7.91 0.15
N LEU A 213 -5.35 -7.51 -1.06
CA LEU A 213 -5.55 -6.10 -1.42
C LEU A 213 -7.03 -5.78 -1.40
N HIS A 214 -7.38 -4.63 -0.82
CA HIS A 214 -8.75 -4.14 -0.77
C HIS A 214 -8.89 -2.85 -1.58
N SER A 215 -10.05 -2.58 -2.17
CA SER A 215 -10.33 -1.21 -2.61
C SER A 215 -10.38 -0.25 -1.41
N ARG A 216 -10.15 1.04 -1.65
CA ARG A 216 -10.41 2.10 -0.65
C ARG A 216 -11.17 3.26 -1.27
N SER A 217 -10.54 3.99 -2.18
CA SER A 217 -11.15 5.13 -2.88
C SER A 217 -11.51 4.71 -4.31
N TYR A 218 -12.67 5.15 -4.80
CA TYR A 218 -13.00 5.04 -6.21
C TYR A 218 -13.66 6.29 -6.74
N VAL A 219 -13.51 6.47 -8.05
CA VAL A 219 -14.12 7.51 -8.84
C VAL A 219 -15.05 6.86 -9.85
N GLN A 220 -16.27 7.39 -9.95
CA GLN A 220 -17.26 6.95 -10.91
C GLN A 220 -17.52 8.04 -11.95
N MET A 221 -17.47 7.66 -13.23
CA MET A 221 -17.67 8.59 -14.33
C MET A 221 -18.61 8.04 -15.41
N THR A 222 -19.52 8.88 -15.88
CA THR A 222 -20.27 8.67 -17.12
C THR A 222 -19.64 9.52 -18.22
N LYS A 223 -19.13 8.91 -19.29
CA LYS A 223 -18.37 9.60 -20.35
C LYS A 223 -19.00 9.50 -21.73
N ASP A 224 -19.38 10.65 -22.28
CA ASP A 224 -19.84 10.74 -23.67
C ASP A 224 -18.65 10.92 -24.62
N TYR A 225 -18.48 9.98 -25.55
CA TYR A 225 -17.43 9.99 -26.57
C TYR A 225 -17.85 10.71 -27.86
N LYS A 226 -19.05 11.30 -27.92
CA LYS A 226 -19.48 12.14 -29.05
C LYS A 226 -18.80 13.52 -29.04
N TYR A 227 -18.38 13.99 -27.87
CA TYR A 227 -17.73 15.29 -27.68
C TYR A 227 -16.28 15.09 -27.28
N LEU A 228 -15.41 15.03 -28.29
CA LEU A 228 -13.98 14.80 -28.11
C LEU A 228 -13.18 16.02 -28.52
N TYR A 229 -11.98 16.08 -27.96
CA TYR A 229 -10.96 17.03 -28.35
C TYR A 229 -9.79 16.30 -29.00
N THR A 230 -9.04 17.01 -29.83
CA THR A 230 -7.81 16.50 -30.44
C THR A 230 -6.65 17.35 -29.95
N ASP A 231 -5.58 16.72 -29.47
CA ASP A 231 -4.35 17.42 -29.10
C ASP A 231 -3.49 17.80 -30.33
N ALA A 232 -2.40 18.53 -30.11
CA ALA A 232 -1.51 18.94 -31.21
C ALA A 232 -0.84 17.76 -31.95
N ASN A 233 -0.83 16.56 -31.36
CA ASN A 233 -0.27 15.34 -31.93
C ASN A 233 -1.32 14.48 -32.66
N GLY A 234 -2.59 14.91 -32.67
CA GLY A 234 -3.69 14.19 -33.30
C GLY A 234 -4.38 13.16 -32.39
N ASN A 235 -3.99 13.05 -31.12
CA ASN A 235 -4.63 12.12 -30.19
C ASN A 235 -6.02 12.63 -29.79
N LYS A 236 -7.00 11.73 -29.81
CA LYS A 236 -8.36 12.04 -29.32
C LYS A 236 -8.46 11.84 -27.81
N ILE A 237 -9.05 12.81 -27.12
CA ILE A 237 -9.24 12.79 -25.66
C ILE A 237 -10.62 13.26 -25.24
N THR A 238 -11.05 12.83 -24.05
CA THR A 238 -12.21 13.42 -23.36
C THR A 238 -11.80 14.72 -22.66
N ALA A 239 -12.76 15.43 -22.06
CA ALA A 239 -12.46 16.63 -21.26
C ALA A 239 -11.55 16.28 -20.06
N ILE A 240 -10.29 16.72 -20.11
CA ILE A 240 -9.29 16.48 -19.06
C ILE A 240 -9.64 17.22 -17.79
N GLY A 241 -10.29 18.39 -17.87
CA GLY A 241 -10.70 19.14 -16.68
C GLY A 241 -11.61 18.34 -15.73
N VAL A 242 -12.65 17.70 -16.28
CA VAL A 242 -13.54 16.81 -15.51
C VAL A 242 -12.76 15.59 -15.01
N ASN A 243 -11.96 14.95 -15.86
CA ASN A 243 -11.18 13.78 -15.45
C ASN A 243 -10.25 14.09 -14.27
N SER A 244 -9.52 15.19 -14.33
CA SER A 244 -8.60 15.61 -13.27
C SER A 244 -9.31 16.03 -11.99
N HIS A 245 -10.48 16.67 -12.10
CA HIS A 245 -11.30 17.05 -10.94
C HIS A 245 -11.81 15.82 -10.18
N GLU A 246 -12.41 14.87 -10.89
CA GLU A 246 -12.91 13.65 -10.27
C GLU A 246 -11.75 12.80 -9.68
N THR A 247 -10.63 12.73 -10.39
CA THR A 247 -9.42 12.04 -9.87
C THR A 247 -8.85 12.74 -8.63
N ALA A 248 -8.95 14.07 -8.53
CA ALA A 248 -8.47 14.82 -7.36
C ALA A 248 -9.27 14.50 -6.10
N HIS A 249 -10.56 14.15 -6.23
CA HIS A 249 -11.33 13.59 -5.13
C HIS A 249 -10.80 12.23 -4.66
N GLY A 250 -10.25 11.40 -5.56
CA GLY A 250 -9.56 10.16 -5.20
C GLY A 250 -8.37 10.37 -4.26
N PHE A 251 -7.72 11.53 -4.34
CA PHE A 251 -6.68 11.98 -3.39
C PHE A 251 -7.23 12.64 -2.12
N GLY A 252 -8.56 12.76 -1.99
CA GLY A 252 -9.24 13.29 -0.80
C GLY A 252 -9.55 14.79 -0.83
N LEU A 253 -9.39 15.48 -1.96
CA LEU A 253 -9.83 16.88 -2.09
C LEU A 253 -11.35 16.98 -2.17
N TYR A 254 -11.93 18.09 -1.73
CA TYR A 254 -13.37 18.36 -1.81
C TYR A 254 -13.68 19.52 -2.74
N ASP A 255 -14.95 19.65 -3.12
CA ASP A 255 -15.44 20.78 -3.90
C ASP A 255 -15.27 22.12 -3.17
N LEU A 256 -14.74 23.08 -3.90
CA LEU A 256 -14.54 24.46 -3.45
C LEU A 256 -15.57 25.42 -4.06
N TYR A 257 -16.67 24.89 -4.60
CA TYR A 257 -17.79 25.67 -5.13
C TYR A 257 -19.13 25.19 -4.55
N GLN A 258 -20.16 26.01 -4.73
CA GLN A 258 -21.56 25.63 -4.51
C GLN A 258 -22.38 26.24 -5.63
N SER A 259 -23.18 25.49 -6.39
CA SER A 259 -24.01 26.12 -7.42
C SER A 259 -24.99 27.14 -6.80
N PRO A 260 -25.01 28.44 -7.20
CA PRO A 260 -24.31 29.08 -8.33
C PRO A 260 -23.01 29.85 -7.99
N TYR A 261 -22.55 29.87 -6.75
CA TYR A 261 -21.38 30.58 -6.23
C TYR A 261 -20.05 29.87 -6.53
N GLN A 262 -19.04 30.66 -6.91
CA GLN A 262 -17.72 30.16 -7.30
C GLN A 262 -16.64 30.90 -6.50
N PRO A 263 -16.57 30.73 -5.16
CA PRO A 263 -15.68 31.54 -4.31
C PRO A 263 -14.19 31.38 -4.63
N VAL A 264 -13.80 30.27 -5.27
CA VAL A 264 -12.43 30.01 -5.75
C VAL A 264 -12.33 30.16 -7.28
N GLY A 265 -13.36 29.77 -8.04
CA GLY A 265 -13.40 29.92 -9.49
C GLY A 265 -12.26 29.21 -10.21
N TYR A 266 -11.72 29.81 -11.28
CA TYR A 266 -10.63 29.25 -12.09
C TYR A 266 -9.29 29.12 -11.35
N MET A 267 -9.18 29.58 -10.11
CA MET A 267 -7.94 29.52 -9.33
C MET A 267 -7.70 28.14 -8.71
N SER A 268 -8.61 27.18 -8.87
CA SER A 268 -8.38 25.76 -8.57
C SER A 268 -9.25 24.87 -9.45
N ALA A 269 -8.72 23.70 -9.83
CA ALA A 269 -9.52 22.62 -10.42
C ALA A 269 -10.69 22.20 -9.53
N MET A 270 -10.57 22.33 -8.21
CA MET A 270 -11.67 22.00 -7.28
C MET A 270 -12.67 23.14 -7.13
N GLY A 271 -12.36 24.33 -7.65
CA GLY A 271 -13.28 25.47 -7.74
C GLY A 271 -14.04 25.52 -9.07
N LYS A 272 -13.35 25.32 -10.20
CA LYS A 272 -13.95 25.35 -11.54
C LYS A 272 -13.23 24.41 -12.50
N HIS A 273 -13.83 23.23 -12.72
CA HIS A 273 -13.25 22.15 -13.54
C HIS A 273 -13.85 22.01 -14.94
N THR A 274 -14.96 22.69 -15.24
CA THR A 274 -15.76 22.47 -16.46
C THR A 274 -15.10 23.04 -17.74
N THR A 275 -13.79 23.22 -17.73
CA THR A 275 -13.00 23.59 -18.90
C THR A 275 -12.41 22.32 -19.52
N GLU A 276 -12.03 22.39 -20.79
CA GLU A 276 -11.47 21.27 -21.53
C GLU A 276 -10.24 20.68 -20.84
N VAL A 277 -9.42 21.57 -20.27
CA VAL A 277 -8.28 21.26 -19.41
C VAL A 277 -8.40 22.14 -18.17
N ALA A 278 -8.35 21.54 -16.98
CA ALA A 278 -8.44 22.28 -15.72
C ALA A 278 -7.17 23.12 -15.47
N GLN A 279 -7.35 24.25 -14.76
CA GLN A 279 -6.24 24.97 -14.15
C GLN A 279 -5.69 24.16 -12.97
N PHE A 280 -4.53 24.53 -12.46
CA PHE A 280 -3.92 23.83 -11.34
C PHE A 280 -4.72 23.99 -10.04
N ILE A 281 -4.77 22.94 -9.22
CA ILE A 281 -5.10 23.10 -7.79
C ILE A 281 -4.13 24.07 -7.12
N SER A 282 -4.61 24.78 -6.09
CA SER A 282 -3.86 25.81 -5.37
C SER A 282 -2.69 25.27 -4.56
N VAL A 283 -1.76 26.15 -4.18
CA VAL A 283 -0.68 25.87 -3.22
C VAL A 283 -1.20 25.28 -1.90
N LYS A 284 -2.38 25.67 -1.44
CA LYS A 284 -2.99 25.14 -0.21
C LYS A 284 -3.42 23.69 -0.38
N GLU A 285 -4.08 23.35 -1.48
CA GLU A 285 -4.49 21.97 -1.76
C GLU A 285 -3.26 21.06 -1.90
N ARG A 286 -2.21 21.55 -2.56
CA ARG A 286 -0.93 20.85 -2.70
C ARG A 286 -0.21 20.66 -1.36
N GLU A 287 -0.28 21.63 -0.45
CA GLU A 287 0.19 21.48 0.94
C GLU A 287 -0.61 20.41 1.69
N ALA A 288 -1.95 20.43 1.58
CA ALA A 288 -2.84 19.52 2.28
C ALA A 288 -2.57 18.04 1.93
N LEU A 289 -2.20 17.78 0.67
CA LEU A 289 -1.81 16.47 0.15
C LEU A 289 -0.34 16.11 0.43
N GLY A 290 0.42 16.98 1.11
CA GLY A 290 1.84 16.77 1.39
C GLY A 290 2.75 16.88 0.16
N TRP A 291 2.26 17.42 -0.95
CA TRP A 291 3.04 17.59 -2.18
C TRP A 291 4.01 18.76 -2.09
N LEU A 292 3.63 19.79 -1.34
CA LEU A 292 4.49 20.91 -0.95
C LEU A 292 4.67 20.92 0.57
N GLY A 293 5.82 21.41 1.04
CA GLY A 293 6.13 21.52 2.46
C GLY A 293 6.87 22.81 2.80
N SER A 294 7.51 22.85 3.97
CA SER A 294 8.20 24.04 4.51
C SER A 294 9.34 24.58 3.65
N LYS A 295 9.89 23.78 2.72
CA LYS A 295 10.88 24.25 1.73
C LYS A 295 10.26 25.04 0.58
N ASN A 296 8.95 24.91 0.39
CA ASN A 296 8.20 25.47 -0.73
C ASN A 296 7.20 26.55 -0.30
N ILE A 297 6.70 26.45 0.94
CA ILE A 297 5.68 27.34 1.48
C ILE A 297 6.21 27.91 2.80
N ASN A 298 6.51 29.21 2.80
CA ASN A 298 7.07 29.91 3.96
C ASN A 298 5.99 30.67 4.73
N TYR A 299 6.18 30.82 6.05
CA TYR A 299 5.35 31.71 6.86
C TYR A 299 5.79 33.16 6.73
N ILE A 300 4.83 34.08 6.65
CA ILE A 300 5.06 35.52 6.82
C ILE A 300 4.84 35.86 8.28
N LEU A 301 5.85 36.48 8.90
CA LEU A 301 5.84 36.87 10.32
C LEU A 301 6.02 38.38 10.54
N SER A 302 6.33 39.13 9.48
CA SER A 302 6.59 40.57 9.55
C SER A 302 6.29 41.22 8.21
N GLY A 303 6.15 42.54 8.21
CA GLY A 303 6.06 43.29 6.95
C GLY A 303 7.36 43.26 6.15
N GLY A 304 7.24 43.47 4.85
CA GLY A 304 8.38 43.58 3.93
C GLY A 304 8.18 42.90 2.59
N ASN A 305 9.29 42.74 1.87
CA ASN A 305 9.30 42.20 0.52
C ASN A 305 9.53 40.70 0.50
N TYR A 306 8.70 39.99 -0.26
CA TYR A 306 8.70 38.54 -0.41
C TYR A 306 8.70 38.17 -1.90
N THR A 307 9.30 37.03 -2.26
CA THR A 307 9.43 36.60 -3.66
C THR A 307 8.94 35.17 -3.84
N LEU A 308 8.07 35.00 -4.84
CA LEU A 308 7.48 33.73 -5.25
C LEU A 308 8.05 33.31 -6.60
N LYS A 309 8.44 32.04 -6.70
CA LYS A 309 8.74 31.38 -7.98
C LYS A 309 7.43 31.05 -8.70
N VAL A 310 7.48 31.13 -10.03
CA VAL A 310 6.38 30.66 -10.88
C VAL A 310 6.23 29.15 -10.78
N ILE A 311 4.99 28.66 -10.75
CA ILE A 311 4.69 27.24 -10.80
C ILE A 311 4.81 26.74 -12.25
N ARG A 312 5.57 25.65 -12.45
CA ARG A 312 5.79 25.02 -13.77
C ARG A 312 5.27 23.57 -13.78
N ASP A 313 5.21 22.98 -14.97
CA ASP A 313 4.89 21.55 -15.15
C ASP A 313 6.01 20.65 -14.60
N GLU A 314 7.25 21.10 -14.77
CA GLU A 314 8.42 20.46 -14.20
C GLU A 314 8.57 20.79 -12.71
N LYS A 315 9.43 20.01 -12.04
CA LYS A 315 9.75 20.23 -10.65
C LYS A 315 10.25 21.65 -10.42
N THR A 316 9.52 22.40 -9.61
CA THR A 316 9.87 23.75 -9.18
C THR A 316 10.54 23.67 -7.81
N ASP A 317 11.81 24.06 -7.74
CA ASP A 317 12.55 24.22 -6.48
C ASP A 317 12.39 25.67 -5.95
N GLY A 318 12.41 25.82 -4.62
CA GLY A 318 12.29 27.12 -3.95
C GLY A 318 10.85 27.45 -3.49
N VAL A 319 10.67 28.73 -3.13
CA VAL A 319 9.42 29.23 -2.51
C VAL A 319 8.38 29.51 -3.60
N VAL A 320 7.33 28.70 -3.64
CA VAL A 320 6.19 28.84 -4.56
C VAL A 320 4.92 29.31 -3.84
N GLY A 321 4.96 29.39 -2.51
CA GLY A 321 3.88 29.94 -1.72
C GLY A 321 4.34 30.64 -0.45
N TYR A 322 3.50 31.54 0.03
CA TYR A 322 3.57 32.03 1.41
C TYR A 322 2.24 31.79 2.11
N LYS A 323 2.28 31.71 3.44
CA LYS A 323 1.09 31.70 4.27
C LYS A 323 1.23 32.55 5.52
N MET A 324 0.10 33.02 6.05
CA MET A 324 0.03 33.87 7.24
C MET A 324 -1.32 33.68 7.93
N ASP A 325 -1.35 33.54 9.25
CA ASP A 325 -2.61 33.59 9.99
C ASP A 325 -3.03 35.04 10.21
N ILE A 326 -4.34 35.27 10.19
CA ILE A 326 -4.98 36.56 10.42
C ILE A 326 -6.04 36.34 11.52
N PRO A 327 -5.61 36.32 12.80
CA PRO A 327 -6.49 35.96 13.92
C PRO A 327 -7.74 36.84 14.03
N GLU A 328 -7.64 38.13 13.67
CA GLU A 328 -8.75 39.10 13.68
C GLU A 328 -9.99 38.58 12.95
N ILE A 329 -9.81 37.89 11.82
CA ILE A 329 -10.89 37.36 10.99
C ILE A 329 -10.96 35.82 11.02
N GLY A 330 -10.12 35.17 11.84
CA GLY A 330 -10.05 33.71 11.95
C GLY A 330 -9.70 33.02 10.62
N LYS A 331 -8.89 33.66 9.78
CA LYS A 331 -8.48 33.12 8.47
C LYS A 331 -6.97 32.96 8.37
N THR A 332 -6.52 32.01 7.55
CA THR A 332 -5.15 31.89 7.07
C THR A 332 -5.11 32.33 5.60
N LEU A 333 -4.25 33.29 5.31
CA LEU A 333 -3.93 33.76 3.97
C LEU A 333 -2.91 32.82 3.33
N TYR A 334 -3.15 32.42 2.09
CA TYR A 334 -2.16 31.77 1.22
C TYR A 334 -1.94 32.62 -0.02
N LEU A 335 -0.69 32.68 -0.47
CA LEU A 335 -0.24 33.51 -1.59
C LEU A 335 0.52 32.64 -2.58
N GLU A 336 0.22 32.75 -3.88
CA GLU A 336 0.98 32.08 -4.94
C GLU A 336 1.03 32.90 -6.23
N TYR A 337 2.04 32.65 -7.05
CA TYR A 337 2.21 33.30 -8.35
C TYR A 337 1.70 32.43 -9.50
N ARG A 338 0.70 32.94 -10.24
CA ARG A 338 0.04 32.26 -11.36
C ARG A 338 0.36 32.94 -12.69
N ARG A 339 0.78 32.15 -13.70
CA ARG A 339 1.15 32.63 -15.04
C ARG A 339 0.27 32.06 -16.15
N PHE A 340 -0.97 32.57 -16.18
CA PHE A 340 -1.95 32.20 -17.19
C PHE A 340 -1.64 32.72 -18.61
N ASP A 341 -0.65 33.59 -18.78
CA ASP A 341 -0.21 34.09 -20.08
C ASP A 341 0.47 33.03 -20.97
N GLY A 342 0.69 31.83 -20.43
CA GLY A 342 1.27 30.69 -21.13
C GLY A 342 2.78 30.56 -20.96
N LYS A 343 3.42 31.40 -20.13
CA LYS A 343 4.86 31.28 -19.82
C LYS A 343 5.16 30.46 -18.54
N GLY A 344 4.12 30.01 -17.84
CA GLY A 344 4.20 29.13 -16.68
C GLY A 344 4.00 27.66 -17.08
N SER A 345 2.95 27.05 -16.53
CA SER A 345 2.49 25.69 -16.83
C SER A 345 1.58 25.65 -18.07
N LYS A 346 1.64 24.56 -18.85
CA LYS A 346 0.70 24.34 -19.97
C LYS A 346 -0.74 24.12 -19.48
N TYR A 347 -0.90 23.59 -18.26
CA TYR A 347 -2.19 23.38 -17.61
C TYR A 347 -2.69 24.64 -16.91
N ASP A 348 -1.81 25.47 -16.35
CA ASP A 348 -2.17 26.72 -15.69
C ASP A 348 -2.10 27.91 -16.66
N SER A 349 -2.92 27.86 -17.72
CA SER A 349 -2.83 28.75 -18.88
C SER A 349 -4.20 29.11 -19.44
N GLN A 350 -4.32 30.34 -19.96
CA GLN A 350 -5.52 30.86 -20.62
C GLN A 350 -5.73 30.29 -22.02
N LYS A 351 -4.70 29.72 -22.66
CA LYS A 351 -4.78 29.08 -23.99
C LYS A 351 -4.28 27.64 -23.91
N LYS A 352 -4.97 26.72 -24.59
CA LYS A 352 -4.55 25.32 -24.72
C LYS A 352 -4.31 24.98 -26.19
N ASP A 353 -3.35 24.12 -26.44
CA ASP A 353 -3.11 23.54 -27.78
C ASP A 353 -4.02 22.33 -27.97
N LEU A 354 -5.31 22.62 -28.07
CA LEU A 354 -6.38 21.63 -28.16
C LEU A 354 -7.41 22.07 -29.21
N TYR A 355 -7.98 21.11 -29.93
CA TYR A 355 -8.81 21.33 -31.11
C TYR A 355 -10.15 20.62 -31.01
N LEU A 356 -11.20 21.25 -31.54
CA LEU A 356 -12.54 20.67 -31.69
C LEU A 356 -12.58 19.68 -32.87
N ALA A 357 -13.68 18.94 -33.00
CA ALA A 357 -13.87 17.95 -34.05
C ALA A 357 -13.81 18.52 -35.49
N ASP A 358 -14.08 19.82 -35.67
CA ASP A 358 -13.97 20.51 -36.95
C ASP A 358 -12.53 21.01 -37.26
N GLY A 359 -11.57 20.73 -36.38
CA GLY A 359 -10.17 21.15 -36.49
C GLY A 359 -9.90 22.58 -36.00
N SER A 360 -10.93 23.32 -35.57
CA SER A 360 -10.73 24.64 -34.97
C SER A 360 -10.12 24.53 -33.57
N LYS A 361 -9.25 25.48 -33.21
CA LYS A 361 -8.63 25.52 -31.89
C LYS A 361 -9.67 25.96 -30.84
N ILE A 362 -9.66 25.34 -29.67
CA ILE A 362 -10.60 25.71 -28.59
C ILE A 362 -10.45 27.19 -28.22
N LYS A 363 -11.57 27.80 -27.83
CA LYS A 363 -11.56 29.18 -27.36
C LYS A 363 -10.88 29.23 -25.99
N GLY A 364 -9.80 29.98 -25.89
CA GLY A 364 -9.13 30.22 -24.63
C GLY A 364 -9.99 30.99 -23.63
N LEU A 365 -9.58 30.96 -22.36
CA LEU A 365 -10.10 31.80 -21.30
C LEU A 365 -9.43 33.19 -21.35
N SER A 366 -10.00 34.16 -20.65
CA SER A 366 -9.36 35.43 -20.36
C SER A 366 -9.02 35.44 -18.87
N LEU A 367 -7.77 35.11 -18.53
CA LEU A 367 -7.30 35.02 -17.15
C LEU A 367 -6.15 36.00 -16.92
N LYS A 368 -6.24 36.77 -15.85
CA LYS A 368 -5.20 37.73 -15.45
C LYS A 368 -4.10 37.02 -14.67
N SER A 369 -2.85 37.16 -15.11
CA SER A 369 -1.68 36.63 -14.40
C SER A 369 -1.25 37.56 -13.26
N GLY A 370 -0.67 37.01 -12.19
CA GLY A 370 -0.26 37.79 -11.03
C GLY A 370 -0.25 36.99 -9.74
N LEU A 371 -0.25 37.72 -8.62
CA LEU A 371 -0.37 37.16 -7.28
C LEU A 371 -1.83 36.77 -7.02
N VAL A 372 -2.08 35.53 -6.64
CA VAL A 372 -3.41 35.08 -6.20
C VAL A 372 -3.41 34.92 -4.69
N CYS A 373 -4.42 35.54 -4.06
CA CYS A 373 -4.59 35.59 -2.61
C CYS A 373 -5.78 34.72 -2.21
N TYR A 374 -5.54 33.76 -1.32
CA TYR A 374 -6.50 32.78 -0.84
C TYR A 374 -6.77 33.00 0.64
N LEU A 375 -8.04 33.05 1.04
CA LEU A 375 -8.43 33.04 2.44
C LEU A 375 -9.08 31.72 2.82
N LEU A 376 -8.57 31.10 3.87
CA LEU A 376 -9.11 29.86 4.41
C LEU A 376 -9.43 30.01 5.89
N THR A 377 -10.42 29.30 6.40
CA THR A 377 -10.61 29.19 7.86
C THR A 377 -9.37 28.56 8.49
N THR A 378 -8.80 29.22 9.50
CA THR A 378 -7.57 28.78 10.16
C THR A 378 -7.72 27.38 10.76
N GLY A 379 -6.67 26.57 10.64
CA GLY A 379 -6.63 25.20 11.17
C GLY A 379 -7.27 24.13 10.27
N ILE A 380 -7.96 24.50 9.19
CA ILE A 380 -8.52 23.51 8.25
C ILE A 380 -7.39 22.89 7.40
N LYS A 381 -7.25 21.55 7.49
CA LYS A 381 -6.29 20.79 6.67
C LYS A 381 -6.78 20.67 5.23
N ILE A 382 -7.95 20.05 5.02
CA ILE A 382 -8.58 19.84 3.71
C ILE A 382 -9.88 20.66 3.66
N PRO A 383 -9.90 21.78 2.91
CA PRO A 383 -11.08 22.64 2.83
C PRO A 383 -12.21 22.03 2.02
N ASN A 384 -13.45 22.37 2.39
CA ASN A 384 -14.67 22.03 1.68
C ASN A 384 -15.65 23.20 1.79
N ASN A 385 -16.21 23.64 0.67
CA ASN A 385 -17.21 24.69 0.64
C ASN A 385 -18.65 24.17 0.59
N LEU A 386 -18.92 22.90 0.25
CA LEU A 386 -20.29 22.36 0.17
C LEU A 386 -21.09 22.48 1.48
N GLN A 387 -20.40 22.50 2.62
CA GLN A 387 -21.01 22.64 3.95
C GLN A 387 -20.93 24.07 4.52
N SER A 388 -20.37 25.02 3.77
CA SER A 388 -20.23 26.42 4.19
C SER A 388 -21.46 27.25 3.86
N SER A 389 -21.66 28.35 4.59
CA SER A 389 -22.63 29.38 4.20
C SER A 389 -21.99 30.35 3.21
N VAL A 390 -22.80 30.96 2.34
CA VAL A 390 -22.34 31.92 1.32
C VAL A 390 -21.58 33.11 1.91
N ASN A 391 -21.88 33.47 3.17
CA ASN A 391 -21.24 34.56 3.88
C ASN A 391 -20.02 34.13 4.70
N ASN A 392 -19.72 32.82 4.77
CA ASN A 392 -18.60 32.29 5.54
C ASN A 392 -17.99 31.07 4.86
N TRP A 393 -17.34 31.30 3.73
CA TRP A 393 -16.60 30.27 3.01
C TRP A 393 -15.43 29.75 3.84
N ASN A 394 -15.27 28.43 3.87
CA ASN A 394 -14.07 27.80 4.41
C ASN A 394 -12.85 28.08 3.54
N TYR A 395 -13.06 28.33 2.25
CA TYR A 395 -12.02 28.67 1.29
C TYR A 395 -12.55 29.63 0.21
N SER A 396 -11.94 30.80 0.07
CA SER A 396 -12.21 31.74 -1.02
C SER A 396 -10.94 32.35 -1.61
N VAL A 397 -11.08 32.92 -2.80
CA VAL A 397 -10.09 33.79 -3.45
C VAL A 397 -10.48 35.25 -3.24
N LEU A 398 -9.52 36.05 -2.82
CA LEU A 398 -9.66 37.50 -2.71
C LEU A 398 -9.49 38.18 -4.07
N GLY A 399 -10.16 39.32 -4.21
CA GLY A 399 -10.17 40.08 -5.46
C GLY A 399 -11.10 39.49 -6.53
N GLY A 400 -11.09 40.14 -7.69
CA GLY A 400 -11.90 39.79 -8.86
C GLY A 400 -13.38 40.17 -8.72
N GLN A 401 -13.91 40.80 -9.77
CA GLN A 401 -15.29 41.28 -9.86
C GLN A 401 -16.25 40.21 -10.37
N TYR A 402 -15.74 39.19 -11.08
CA TYR A 402 -16.58 38.15 -11.67
C TYR A 402 -16.64 36.88 -10.82
N ASN A 403 -17.77 36.17 -10.88
CA ASN A 403 -18.03 34.97 -10.09
C ASN A 403 -16.93 33.91 -10.25
N ASN A 404 -16.48 33.61 -11.47
CA ASN A 404 -15.44 32.59 -11.71
C ASN A 404 -13.99 33.06 -11.45
N LYS A 405 -13.80 34.25 -10.86
CA LYS A 405 -12.48 34.80 -10.49
C LYS A 405 -11.42 34.88 -11.62
N PRO A 406 -11.77 35.17 -12.89
CA PRO A 406 -10.78 35.29 -13.97
C PRO A 406 -9.81 36.48 -13.81
N ASP A 407 -10.21 37.48 -13.03
CA ASP A 407 -9.52 38.75 -12.82
C ASP A 407 -8.99 38.92 -11.39
N ALA A 408 -8.99 37.86 -10.59
CA ALA A 408 -8.62 37.93 -9.18
C ALA A 408 -7.13 38.16 -8.92
N ALA A 409 -6.26 37.78 -9.87
CA ALA A 409 -4.82 37.96 -9.68
C ALA A 409 -4.41 39.44 -9.69
N ILE A 410 -3.45 39.78 -8.84
CA ILE A 410 -2.91 41.13 -8.67
C ILE A 410 -1.65 41.28 -9.52
N ALA A 411 -1.64 42.26 -10.42
CA ALA A 411 -0.54 42.55 -11.32
C ALA A 411 0.42 43.59 -10.73
N VAL A 412 1.57 43.79 -11.38
CA VAL A 412 2.58 44.78 -10.96
C VAL A 412 1.99 46.18 -10.86
N GLY A 413 2.24 46.85 -9.73
CA GLY A 413 1.73 48.19 -9.39
C GLY A 413 0.29 48.20 -8.89
N GLU A 414 -0.35 47.04 -8.72
CA GLU A 414 -1.64 46.92 -8.07
C GLU A 414 -1.48 46.43 -6.62
N TYR A 415 -2.48 46.75 -5.80
CA TYR A 415 -2.56 46.32 -4.42
C TYR A 415 -3.90 45.67 -4.10
N ILE A 416 -3.93 44.90 -3.02
CA ILE A 416 -5.15 44.35 -2.44
C ILE A 416 -5.13 44.54 -0.92
N GLU A 417 -6.26 44.98 -0.41
CA GLU A 417 -6.55 45.06 1.02
C GLU A 417 -7.11 43.72 1.50
N ILE A 418 -6.49 43.15 2.53
CA ILE A 418 -6.87 41.87 3.14
C ILE A 418 -7.77 42.13 4.35
N THR A 419 -7.38 43.10 5.18
CA THR A 419 -8.16 43.70 6.27
C THR A 419 -7.90 45.22 6.27
N ASP A 420 -8.63 45.97 7.10
CA ASP A 420 -8.49 47.43 7.23
C ASP A 420 -7.04 47.91 7.53
N ASP A 421 -6.18 47.02 8.06
CA ASP A 421 -4.78 47.30 8.38
C ASP A 421 -3.82 46.23 7.84
N LEU A 422 -4.16 45.50 6.77
CA LEU A 422 -3.25 44.54 6.13
C LEU A 422 -3.36 44.61 4.61
N PHE A 423 -2.27 44.98 3.95
CA PHE A 423 -2.22 45.29 2.53
C PHE A 423 -1.09 44.56 1.83
N ILE A 424 -1.32 44.17 0.57
CA ILE A 424 -0.31 43.57 -0.29
C ILE A 424 -0.22 44.36 -1.60
N GLU A 425 0.98 44.74 -2.01
CA GLU A 425 1.27 45.35 -3.31
C GLU A 425 2.24 44.46 -4.10
N VAL A 426 1.94 44.20 -5.37
CA VAL A 426 2.88 43.51 -6.26
C VAL A 426 3.86 44.50 -6.85
N THR A 427 5.12 44.43 -6.44
CA THR A 427 6.16 45.41 -6.82
C THR A 427 6.93 45.02 -8.07
N LYS A 428 7.00 43.72 -8.40
CA LYS A 428 7.71 43.22 -9.57
C LYS A 428 7.12 41.92 -10.09
N MET A 429 7.03 41.80 -11.41
CA MET A 429 6.71 40.55 -12.09
C MET A 429 7.70 40.28 -13.23
N THR A 430 8.21 39.06 -13.29
CA THR A 430 9.10 38.55 -14.34
C THR A 430 8.62 37.18 -14.81
N ASP A 431 9.25 36.62 -15.83
CA ASP A 431 8.91 35.29 -16.37
C ASP A 431 9.14 34.14 -15.36
N ASP A 432 9.97 34.34 -14.33
CA ASP A 432 10.31 33.31 -13.34
C ASP A 432 9.84 33.64 -11.92
N GLU A 433 9.65 34.91 -11.61
CA GLU A 433 9.44 35.40 -10.24
C GLU A 433 8.43 36.54 -10.16
N LEU A 434 7.72 36.59 -9.03
CA LEU A 434 6.91 37.71 -8.60
C LEU A 434 7.39 38.17 -7.21
N THR A 435 7.61 39.46 -7.05
CA THR A 435 7.90 40.09 -5.75
C THR A 435 6.71 40.93 -5.32
N PHE A 436 6.34 40.82 -4.05
CA PHE A 436 5.30 41.62 -3.43
C PHE A 436 5.79 42.19 -2.09
N ASN A 437 5.25 43.35 -1.71
CA ASN A 437 5.40 43.92 -0.38
C ASN A 437 4.10 43.65 0.40
N ILE A 438 4.23 43.30 1.68
CA ILE A 438 3.10 43.19 2.62
C ILE A 438 3.36 44.10 3.82
N GLU A 439 2.37 44.91 4.17
CA GLU A 439 2.44 45.89 5.26
C GLU A 439 1.16 45.84 6.08
N GLY A 440 1.25 46.18 7.38
CA GLY A 440 0.09 46.14 8.26
C GLY A 440 0.33 45.57 9.65
N SER A 441 -0.76 45.15 10.30
CA SER A 441 -0.76 44.39 11.55
C SER A 441 -0.43 42.92 11.32
N PHE A 442 0.66 42.46 11.94
CA PHE A 442 1.08 41.06 11.93
C PHE A 442 0.79 40.43 13.29
N PHE A 443 0.40 39.16 13.30
CA PHE A 443 0.28 38.42 14.55
C PHE A 443 1.67 38.28 15.19
N ASP A 444 1.75 38.35 16.52
CA ASP A 444 3.02 38.18 17.22
C ASP A 444 3.49 36.73 17.05
N SER A 445 4.65 36.55 16.41
CA SER A 445 5.27 35.25 16.20
C SER A 445 5.56 34.49 17.51
N SER A 446 5.52 35.17 18.67
CA SER A 446 5.59 34.54 20.00
C SER A 446 4.46 33.55 20.27
N ASP A 447 3.34 33.65 19.55
CA ASP A 447 2.13 32.83 19.75
C ASP A 447 2.07 31.60 18.83
N LEU A 448 3.00 31.46 17.87
CA LEU A 448 3.07 30.27 17.03
C LEU A 448 3.56 29.06 17.81
N PRO A 449 3.05 27.85 17.51
CA PRO A 449 3.61 26.63 18.06
C PRO A 449 5.07 26.47 17.61
N SER A 450 5.98 26.41 18.57
CA SER A 450 7.40 26.13 18.30
C SER A 450 7.74 24.77 18.88
N VAL A 451 8.57 23.97 18.19
CA VAL A 451 9.06 22.70 18.71
C VAL A 451 10.46 22.89 19.27
N SER A 452 10.64 22.55 20.54
CA SER A 452 11.92 22.60 21.24
C SER A 452 12.53 21.21 21.48
N GLY A 453 11.74 20.14 21.34
CA GLY A 453 12.22 18.78 21.54
C GLY A 453 11.12 17.72 21.47
N ILE A 454 11.46 16.50 21.84
CA ILE A 454 10.53 15.39 22.04
C ILE A 454 10.99 14.60 23.26
N GLU A 455 10.05 14.02 24.00
CA GLU A 455 10.31 13.24 25.22
C GLU A 455 9.41 12.00 25.24
N ILE A 456 9.99 10.81 25.43
CA ILE A 456 9.26 9.57 25.69
C ILE A 456 8.77 9.63 27.14
N THR A 457 7.45 9.78 27.31
CA THR A 457 6.77 9.99 28.59
C THR A 457 6.24 8.69 29.21
N LYS A 458 6.02 7.65 28.40
CA LYS A 458 5.63 6.32 28.85
C LYS A 458 6.46 5.29 28.13
N PHE A 459 7.03 4.35 28.88
CA PHE A 459 7.81 3.24 28.36
C PHE A 459 7.80 2.09 29.39
N SER A 460 8.25 0.93 28.94
CA SER A 460 8.50 -0.24 29.79
C SER A 460 9.99 -0.53 29.80
N ASP A 461 10.55 -0.86 30.97
CA ASP A 461 11.97 -1.23 31.11
C ASP A 461 12.26 -2.65 30.61
N GLU A 462 11.24 -3.50 30.61
CA GLU A 462 11.34 -4.90 30.23
C GLU A 462 10.07 -5.42 29.53
N THR A 463 10.24 -6.43 28.69
CA THR A 463 9.17 -7.21 28.06
C THR A 463 9.68 -8.60 27.68
N ALA A 464 8.81 -9.51 27.23
CA ALA A 464 9.20 -10.86 26.81
C ALA A 464 8.87 -11.11 25.32
N PRO A 465 9.55 -12.07 24.66
CA PRO A 465 9.20 -12.50 23.31
C PRO A 465 7.72 -12.90 23.20
N GLY A 466 7.05 -12.44 22.15
CA GLY A 466 5.62 -12.68 21.92
C GLY A 466 4.66 -11.77 22.70
N GLU A 467 5.16 -10.89 23.58
CA GLU A 467 4.36 -9.89 24.27
C GLU A 467 4.32 -8.55 23.50
N SER A 468 3.54 -7.59 24.00
CA SER A 468 3.48 -6.24 23.44
C SER A 468 3.36 -5.21 24.56
N CYS A 469 3.97 -4.05 24.36
CA CYS A 469 3.93 -2.94 25.31
C CYS A 469 3.75 -1.61 24.58
N SER A 470 3.30 -0.58 25.31
CA SER A 470 2.99 0.73 24.72
C SER A 470 3.97 1.79 25.19
N PHE A 471 4.49 2.54 24.23
CA PHE A 471 5.25 3.75 24.40
C PHE A 471 4.37 4.98 24.14
N ALA A 472 4.67 6.08 24.81
CA ALA A 472 4.09 7.38 24.49
C ALA A 472 5.20 8.42 24.51
N ALA A 473 5.11 9.39 23.60
CA ALA A 473 6.00 10.53 23.56
C ALA A 473 5.21 11.83 23.46
N ARG A 474 5.82 12.92 23.92
CA ARG A 474 5.27 14.26 23.87
C ARG A 474 6.26 15.15 23.13
N VAL A 475 5.78 15.86 22.12
CA VAL A 475 6.54 16.90 21.42
C VAL A 475 6.54 18.14 22.32
N LEU A 476 7.74 18.59 22.71
CA LEU A 476 7.96 19.73 23.57
C LEU A 476 8.01 21.02 22.76
N GLY A 477 7.54 22.11 23.35
CA GLY A 477 7.48 23.37 22.65
C GLY A 477 6.55 24.40 23.26
N THR A 478 6.48 25.57 22.64
CA THR A 478 5.53 26.62 23.03
C THR A 478 4.24 26.50 22.23
N ASN A 479 3.15 27.06 22.76
CA ASN A 479 1.86 27.24 22.07
C ASN A 479 1.28 25.97 21.43
N ASN A 480 1.34 24.85 22.17
CA ASN A 480 0.74 23.58 21.78
C ASN A 480 1.25 23.06 20.40
N PRO A 481 2.54 22.69 20.30
CA PRO A 481 3.12 22.20 19.06
C PRO A 481 2.42 20.92 18.56
N PRO A 482 2.44 20.65 17.24
CA PRO A 482 1.95 19.39 16.69
C PRO A 482 2.59 18.19 17.40
N GLN A 483 1.77 17.19 17.75
CA GLN A 483 2.20 16.02 18.51
C GLN A 483 2.48 14.79 17.62
N SER A 484 2.83 15.01 16.35
CA SER A 484 3.13 13.93 15.41
C SER A 484 4.48 13.29 15.73
N VAL A 485 4.48 12.01 16.11
CA VAL A 485 5.68 11.27 16.48
C VAL A 485 5.95 10.17 15.47
N ILE A 486 7.20 10.05 15.05
CA ILE A 486 7.68 8.93 14.23
C ILE A 486 8.40 7.95 15.16
N TRP A 487 7.97 6.70 15.16
CA TRP A 487 8.57 5.63 15.96
C TRP A 487 9.50 4.77 15.14
N SER A 488 10.56 4.26 15.79
CA SER A 488 11.46 3.27 15.20
C SER A 488 11.98 2.34 16.30
N VAL A 489 12.27 1.09 15.90
CA VAL A 489 12.93 0.08 16.72
C VAL A 489 14.24 -0.31 16.04
N GLU A 490 15.30 -0.38 16.84
CA GLU A 490 16.64 -0.79 16.44
C GLU A 490 17.10 -1.99 17.29
N ASN A 491 18.08 -2.73 16.78
CA ASN A 491 18.70 -3.92 17.38
C ASN A 491 17.82 -5.19 17.45
N ASN A 492 16.63 -5.17 16.86
CA ASN A 492 15.81 -6.37 16.75
C ASN A 492 16.47 -7.41 15.83
N THR A 493 16.31 -8.68 16.20
CA THR A 493 16.78 -9.83 15.41
C THR A 493 15.64 -10.58 14.73
N ASP A 494 14.40 -10.35 15.15
CA ASP A 494 13.19 -10.88 14.52
C ASP A 494 12.49 -9.78 13.71
N SER A 495 12.13 -10.07 12.45
CA SER A 495 11.37 -9.15 11.59
C SER A 495 9.94 -8.92 12.08
N GLU A 496 9.40 -9.82 12.90
CA GLU A 496 8.11 -9.62 13.55
C GLU A 496 8.16 -8.65 14.74
N THR A 497 9.36 -8.26 15.19
CA THR A 497 9.55 -7.23 16.20
C THR A 497 9.48 -5.85 15.54
N ASN A 498 8.40 -5.13 15.78
CA ASN A 498 8.16 -3.80 15.20
C ASN A 498 7.40 -2.89 16.16
N ILE A 499 7.44 -1.58 15.90
CA ILE A 499 6.68 -0.57 16.64
C ILE A 499 5.72 0.14 15.69
N SER A 500 4.45 0.24 16.10
CA SER A 500 3.41 0.92 15.30
C SER A 500 3.55 2.45 15.36
N GLU A 501 2.85 3.14 14.45
CA GLU A 501 2.71 4.61 14.48
C GLU A 501 2.07 5.12 15.78
N SER A 502 1.26 4.29 16.44
CA SER A 502 0.64 4.58 17.75
C SER A 502 1.56 4.30 18.95
N GLY A 503 2.81 3.89 18.71
CA GLY A 503 3.80 3.61 19.76
C GLY A 503 3.62 2.24 20.43
N VAL A 504 2.96 1.27 19.79
CA VAL A 504 2.83 -0.09 20.34
C VAL A 504 3.97 -0.94 19.80
N LEU A 505 4.88 -1.35 20.68
CA LEU A 505 5.94 -2.31 20.39
C LEU A 505 5.37 -3.73 20.48
N ARG A 506 5.45 -4.49 19.39
CA ARG A 506 5.20 -5.93 19.34
C ARG A 506 6.55 -6.63 19.28
N VAL A 507 6.81 -7.56 20.20
CA VAL A 507 8.05 -8.35 20.19
C VAL A 507 7.77 -9.69 19.53
N GLY A 508 8.54 -10.02 18.49
CA GLY A 508 8.44 -11.30 17.80
C GLY A 508 8.67 -12.48 18.74
N LYS A 509 8.03 -13.62 18.47
CA LYS A 509 8.18 -14.83 19.31
C LYS A 509 9.61 -15.39 19.25
N ASN A 510 10.35 -15.10 18.18
CA ASN A 510 11.70 -15.58 17.97
C ASN A 510 12.74 -14.48 18.19
N GLU A 511 12.36 -13.37 18.83
CA GLU A 511 13.29 -12.29 19.15
C GLU A 511 14.40 -12.79 20.08
N THR A 512 15.64 -12.70 19.61
CA THR A 512 16.82 -13.14 20.36
C THR A 512 17.67 -12.01 20.93
N ALA A 513 17.42 -10.75 20.55
CA ALA A 513 18.11 -9.60 21.14
C ALA A 513 17.88 -9.56 22.66
N ALA A 514 18.94 -9.26 23.43
CA ALA A 514 18.82 -9.05 24.86
C ALA A 514 18.17 -7.70 25.21
N GLU A 515 18.28 -6.74 24.29
CA GLU A 515 17.82 -5.37 24.46
C GLU A 515 17.46 -4.78 23.09
N LEU A 516 16.39 -3.98 23.06
CA LEU A 516 15.96 -3.22 21.89
C LEU A 516 16.05 -1.72 22.20
N LYS A 517 16.33 -0.92 21.17
CA LYS A 517 16.32 0.54 21.29
C LYS A 517 15.12 1.11 20.56
N ILE A 518 14.26 1.81 21.29
CA ILE A 518 13.05 2.46 20.78
C ILE A 518 13.32 3.95 20.68
N THR A 519 13.11 4.53 19.50
CA THR A 519 13.35 5.96 19.25
C THR A 519 12.07 6.64 18.78
N ALA A 520 11.71 7.72 19.47
CA ALA A 520 10.70 8.68 19.05
C ALA A 520 11.40 9.85 18.35
N SER A 521 10.90 10.27 17.18
CA SER A 521 11.41 11.44 16.47
C SER A 521 10.32 12.39 16.01
N TYR A 522 10.68 13.67 15.89
CA TYR A 522 9.86 14.71 15.25
C TYR A 522 10.63 15.30 14.07
N GLU A 523 10.04 15.20 12.87
CA GLU A 523 10.61 15.68 11.59
C GLU A 523 12.08 15.26 11.34
N ASN A 524 12.51 14.12 11.90
CA ASN A 524 13.90 13.67 11.87
C ASN A 524 14.93 14.71 12.38
N LYS A 525 14.50 15.62 13.27
CA LYS A 525 15.33 16.68 13.83
C LYS A 525 15.51 16.52 15.34
N PHE A 526 14.42 16.22 16.04
CA PHE A 526 14.44 15.98 17.47
C PHE A 526 14.22 14.49 17.74
N PHE A 527 14.93 13.96 18.72
CA PHE A 527 14.94 12.54 19.03
C PHE A 527 14.98 12.32 20.54
N ASP A 528 14.26 11.30 21.00
CA ASP A 528 14.46 10.70 22.32
C ASP A 528 14.42 9.17 22.17
N SER A 529 15.23 8.46 22.94
CA SER A 529 15.37 7.01 22.84
C SER A 529 15.32 6.35 24.22
N LYS A 530 14.71 5.16 24.27
CA LYS A 530 14.71 4.27 25.44
C LYS A 530 15.17 2.87 25.06
N GLU A 531 15.90 2.25 25.96
CA GLU A 531 16.29 0.86 25.88
C GLU A 531 15.27 0.01 26.65
N ILE A 532 14.87 -1.13 26.09
CA ILE A 532 13.97 -2.09 26.71
C ILE A 532 14.61 -3.47 26.70
N LYS A 533 14.63 -4.13 27.86
CA LYS A 533 15.23 -5.45 28.04
C LYS A 533 14.26 -6.55 27.63
N ILE A 534 14.76 -7.56 26.95
CA ILE A 534 13.98 -8.75 26.57
C ILE A 534 14.24 -9.85 27.61
N ILE A 535 13.29 -10.03 28.52
CA ILE A 535 13.32 -11.03 29.57
C ILE A 535 12.68 -12.32 29.07
N ARG A 536 13.49 -13.36 28.94
CA ARG A 536 13.02 -14.70 28.60
C ARG A 536 12.57 -15.41 29.87
N LYS A 537 11.33 -15.89 29.90
CA LYS A 537 10.83 -16.71 31.01
C LYS A 537 11.59 -18.04 31.01
N ALA A 538 12.07 -18.45 32.19
CA ALA A 538 12.65 -19.78 32.36
C ALA A 538 11.58 -20.85 32.14
N HIS A 539 11.89 -21.86 31.34
CA HIS A 539 10.98 -22.97 31.08
C HIS A 539 10.93 -23.93 32.28
N ASP A 540 9.74 -24.44 32.62
CA ASP A 540 9.53 -25.51 33.62
C ASP A 540 9.71 -26.89 32.98
N PHE A 541 10.61 -27.69 33.53
CA PHE A 541 10.96 -29.01 33.01
C PHE A 541 10.68 -30.11 34.02
N GLU A 542 9.94 -31.12 33.57
CA GLU A 542 9.70 -32.36 34.28
C GLU A 542 10.73 -33.42 33.85
N TYR A 543 11.42 -33.99 34.83
CA TYR A 543 12.43 -35.01 34.60
C TYR A 543 11.83 -36.42 34.65
N HIS A 544 12.04 -37.20 33.59
CA HIS A 544 11.63 -38.60 33.49
C HIS A 544 12.84 -39.52 33.49
N LYS A 545 12.98 -40.28 34.58
CA LYS A 545 14.06 -41.23 34.76
C LYS A 545 13.94 -42.42 33.81
N ALA A 546 15.08 -42.92 33.32
CA ALA A 546 15.14 -44.13 32.50
C ALA A 546 14.59 -45.37 33.24
N THR A 547 13.78 -46.16 32.54
CA THR A 547 13.22 -47.43 33.01
C THR A 547 13.48 -48.52 31.99
N ALA A 548 14.03 -49.67 32.42
CA ALA A 548 14.29 -50.77 31.50
C ALA A 548 12.97 -51.43 31.04
N ALA A 549 12.89 -51.81 29.76
CA ALA A 549 11.76 -52.56 29.22
C ALA A 549 11.73 -54.00 29.77
N THR A 550 10.54 -54.54 29.97
CA THR A 550 10.32 -55.95 30.35
C THR A 550 9.69 -56.73 29.19
N CYS A 551 9.47 -58.03 29.34
CA CYS A 551 8.80 -58.83 28.30
C CYS A 551 7.37 -58.35 28.00
N GLU A 552 6.72 -57.63 28.92
CA GLU A 552 5.29 -57.28 28.85
C GLU A 552 5.05 -55.77 28.89
N SER A 553 6.00 -54.99 29.38
CA SER A 553 5.87 -53.53 29.51
C SER A 553 7.01 -52.81 28.82
N ASP A 554 6.68 -51.76 28.07
CA ASP A 554 7.66 -50.83 27.51
C ASP A 554 8.51 -50.21 28.63
N GLY A 555 9.76 -49.87 28.29
CA GLY A 555 10.64 -49.03 29.09
C GLY A 555 10.85 -47.67 28.41
N ASN A 556 11.76 -46.87 28.95
CA ASN A 556 12.13 -45.58 28.39
C ASN A 556 13.59 -45.22 28.66
N PHE A 557 14.18 -44.43 27.77
CA PHE A 557 15.41 -43.70 28.05
C PHE A 557 15.15 -42.52 28.99
N GLU A 558 16.20 -41.93 29.56
CA GLU A 558 16.09 -40.70 30.36
C GLU A 558 15.72 -39.51 29.46
N TYR A 559 14.74 -38.69 29.85
CA TYR A 559 14.34 -37.50 29.09
C TYR A 559 13.73 -36.40 29.98
N TYR A 560 13.59 -35.20 29.41
CA TYR A 560 12.96 -34.05 30.05
C TYR A 560 11.76 -33.59 29.23
N PHE A 561 10.66 -33.23 29.90
CA PHE A 561 9.47 -32.69 29.27
C PHE A 561 9.26 -31.24 29.72
N CYS A 562 9.24 -30.30 28.78
CA CYS A 562 8.94 -28.92 29.09
C CYS A 562 7.43 -28.72 29.18
N ARG A 563 6.94 -28.29 30.33
CA ARG A 563 5.50 -28.06 30.56
C ARG A 563 4.97 -26.83 29.84
N ASP A 564 5.83 -25.85 29.57
CA ASP A 564 5.43 -24.60 28.90
C ASP A 564 5.27 -24.77 27.39
N CYS A 565 6.17 -25.51 26.74
CA CYS A 565 6.14 -25.69 25.28
C CYS A 565 5.67 -27.07 24.82
N GLY A 566 5.49 -28.03 25.73
CA GLY A 566 5.00 -29.38 25.42
C GLY A 566 5.99 -30.28 24.67
N LYS A 567 7.27 -29.91 24.65
CA LYS A 567 8.34 -30.61 23.92
C LYS A 567 9.18 -31.51 24.82
N TYR A 568 9.85 -32.49 24.22
CA TYR A 568 10.72 -33.46 24.91
C TYR A 568 12.18 -33.22 24.54
N PHE A 569 13.09 -33.44 25.49
CA PHE A 569 14.52 -33.21 25.32
C PHE A 569 15.35 -34.36 25.89
N VAL A 570 16.47 -34.66 25.24
CA VAL A 570 17.42 -35.69 25.71
C VAL A 570 18.40 -35.16 26.75
N ASP A 571 18.60 -33.84 26.80
CA ASP A 571 19.48 -33.17 27.76
C ASP A 571 18.90 -31.83 28.23
N MET A 572 19.42 -31.36 29.37
CA MET A 572 19.22 -30.01 29.91
C MET A 572 20.58 -29.26 29.96
N GLY A 573 21.43 -29.51 28.97
CA GLY A 573 22.78 -28.95 28.83
C GLY A 573 22.79 -27.70 27.94
N GLU A 574 23.93 -27.41 27.31
CA GLU A 574 24.06 -26.27 26.38
C GLU A 574 23.31 -26.51 25.05
N SER A 575 23.07 -27.76 24.66
CA SER A 575 22.50 -28.15 23.36
C SER A 575 20.98 -28.16 23.30
N PHE A 576 20.27 -28.47 24.39
CA PHE A 576 18.81 -28.60 24.43
C PHE A 576 18.26 -29.40 23.24
N GLU A 577 18.82 -30.59 22.99
CA GLU A 577 18.45 -31.40 21.84
C GLU A 577 17.01 -31.96 22.00
N GLU A 578 16.11 -31.55 21.10
CA GLU A 578 14.69 -31.95 21.08
C GLU A 578 14.53 -33.39 20.57
N THR A 579 13.59 -34.13 21.16
CA THR A 579 13.24 -35.52 20.80
C THR A 579 11.72 -35.72 20.84
N THR A 580 11.26 -36.94 20.66
CA THR A 580 9.85 -37.33 20.77
C THR A 580 9.66 -38.41 21.84
N LEU A 581 8.48 -38.45 22.45
CA LEU A 581 8.16 -39.51 23.42
C LEU A 581 8.31 -40.91 22.82
N GLU A 582 8.00 -41.08 21.54
CA GLU A 582 8.18 -42.34 20.82
C GLU A 582 9.65 -42.76 20.74
N ASN A 583 10.55 -41.85 20.38
CA ASN A 583 12.00 -42.12 20.33
C ASN A 583 12.58 -42.44 21.71
N MET A 584 11.99 -41.88 22.76
CA MET A 584 12.40 -42.14 24.15
C MET A 584 11.78 -43.43 24.72
N THR A 585 10.86 -44.08 24.00
CA THR A 585 10.21 -45.33 24.44
C THR A 585 10.95 -46.55 23.91
N ILE A 586 11.32 -47.45 24.82
CA ILE A 586 11.91 -48.76 24.50
C ILE A 586 10.80 -49.79 24.48
N LYS A 587 10.40 -50.26 23.30
CA LYS A 587 9.31 -51.22 23.17
C LYS A 587 9.63 -52.56 23.83
N ALA A 588 8.65 -53.15 24.50
CA ALA A 588 8.74 -54.47 25.09
C ALA A 588 9.15 -55.49 23.99
N PRO A 589 10.25 -56.23 24.16
CA PRO A 589 10.71 -57.18 23.14
C PRO A 589 9.80 -58.42 23.01
N GLY A 590 8.80 -58.57 23.89
CA GLY A 590 7.92 -59.72 23.95
C GLY A 590 8.59 -60.95 24.57
N HIS A 591 7.88 -62.09 24.51
CA HIS A 591 8.42 -63.35 25.00
C HIS A 591 9.26 -64.05 23.92
N ILE A 592 10.56 -64.19 24.17
CA ILE A 592 11.50 -64.88 23.28
C ILE A 592 11.73 -66.29 23.80
N ALA A 593 11.33 -67.32 23.05
CA ALA A 593 11.44 -68.71 23.47
C ALA A 593 12.91 -69.18 23.54
N GLY A 594 13.31 -69.73 24.69
CA GLY A 594 14.66 -70.28 24.91
C GLY A 594 14.83 -71.71 24.42
N GLU A 595 15.94 -72.33 24.81
CA GLU A 595 16.28 -73.72 24.48
C GLU A 595 15.27 -74.73 25.06
N TRP A 596 15.05 -75.82 24.32
CA TRP A 596 14.24 -76.94 24.80
C TRP A 596 14.97 -77.68 25.92
N LYS A 597 14.31 -77.80 27.06
CA LYS A 597 14.80 -78.56 28.21
C LYS A 597 13.89 -79.74 28.46
N ILE A 598 14.48 -80.91 28.59
CA ILE A 598 13.76 -82.13 28.99
C ILE A 598 13.28 -81.94 30.43
N VAL A 599 11.98 -82.05 30.64
CA VAL A 599 11.34 -81.97 31.97
C VAL A 599 10.83 -83.32 32.44
N LYS A 600 10.60 -84.27 31.53
CA LYS A 600 10.35 -85.70 31.81
C LYS A 600 11.12 -86.55 30.81
N ILE A 601 11.93 -87.49 31.28
CA ILE A 601 12.71 -88.37 30.40
C ILE A 601 11.80 -89.47 29.85
N ALA A 602 11.92 -89.80 28.56
CA ALA A 602 11.19 -90.91 27.95
C ALA A 602 11.67 -92.27 28.49
N THR A 603 10.76 -93.24 28.59
CA THR A 603 11.07 -94.65 28.92
C THR A 603 10.54 -95.57 27.81
N GLU A 604 10.86 -96.86 27.85
CA GLU A 604 10.41 -97.81 26.82
C GLU A 604 8.89 -97.91 26.68
N THR A 605 8.13 -97.52 27.72
CA THR A 605 6.66 -97.61 27.74
C THR A 605 5.95 -96.26 27.86
N GLU A 606 6.66 -95.15 28.07
CA GLU A 606 6.07 -93.81 28.19
C GLU A 606 6.90 -92.73 27.49
N ARG A 607 6.23 -91.80 26.79
CA ARG A 607 6.90 -90.66 26.15
C ARG A 607 7.43 -89.68 27.19
N GLY A 608 8.60 -89.11 26.92
CA GLY A 608 9.19 -88.02 27.69
C GLY A 608 8.59 -86.68 27.28
N ILE A 609 8.80 -85.63 28.09
CA ILE A 609 8.33 -84.26 27.83
C ILE A 609 9.52 -83.32 27.85
N MET A 610 9.58 -82.41 26.88
CA MET A 610 10.47 -81.24 26.93
C MET A 610 9.67 -79.95 26.81
N GLN A 611 10.18 -78.89 27.44
CA GLN A 611 9.60 -77.55 27.46
C GLN A 611 10.65 -76.51 27.10
N ARG A 612 10.22 -75.42 26.45
CA ARG A 612 11.03 -74.21 26.34
C ARG A 612 10.34 -73.04 27.03
N LYS A 613 11.13 -72.26 27.76
CA LYS A 613 10.67 -71.09 28.54
C LYS A 613 11.20 -69.80 27.91
N CYS A 614 10.48 -68.70 28.09
CA CYS A 614 10.93 -67.38 27.68
C CYS A 614 12.28 -67.05 28.35
N VAL A 615 13.27 -66.58 27.57
CA VAL A 615 14.61 -66.26 28.07
C VAL A 615 14.58 -65.09 29.06
N GLY A 616 13.67 -64.14 28.86
CA GLY A 616 13.55 -62.94 29.71
C GLY A 616 12.79 -63.17 31.02
N CYS A 617 11.59 -63.75 30.97
CA CYS A 617 10.70 -63.87 32.14
C CYS A 617 10.47 -65.32 32.64
N GLY A 618 10.97 -66.34 31.95
CA GLY A 618 10.85 -67.73 32.38
C GLY A 618 9.46 -68.38 32.18
N LEU A 619 8.51 -67.68 31.55
CA LEU A 619 7.19 -68.21 31.18
C LEU A 619 7.35 -69.46 30.28
N VAL A 620 6.61 -70.54 30.54
CA VAL A 620 6.61 -71.73 29.66
C VAL A 620 5.91 -71.35 28.36
N MET A 621 6.66 -71.38 27.27
CA MET A 621 6.15 -70.99 25.95
C MET A 621 5.51 -72.19 25.26
N GLU A 622 6.20 -73.33 25.27
CA GLU A 622 5.76 -74.54 24.56
C GLU A 622 6.19 -75.82 25.29
N THR A 623 5.40 -76.87 25.10
CA THR A 623 5.61 -78.21 25.65
C THR A 623 5.40 -79.26 24.55
N LYS A 624 6.28 -80.26 24.46
CA LYS A 624 6.11 -81.38 23.52
C LYS A 624 6.61 -82.71 24.09
N GLU A 625 6.06 -83.80 23.58
CA GLU A 625 6.45 -85.17 23.92
C GLU A 625 7.50 -85.74 22.96
N TYR A 626 8.34 -86.68 23.42
CA TYR A 626 9.36 -87.36 22.62
C TYR A 626 9.61 -88.83 23.07
N ASP A 627 10.08 -89.69 22.16
CA ASP A 627 10.32 -91.13 22.42
C ASP A 627 11.80 -91.47 22.66
N LEU A 628 12.06 -92.66 23.22
CA LEU A 628 13.40 -93.17 23.55
C LEU A 628 14.04 -93.83 22.30
N ASP A 629 15.03 -93.18 21.66
CA ASP A 629 15.61 -93.66 20.39
C ASP A 629 17.07 -94.17 20.49
N SER A 630 17.35 -95.25 19.76
CA SER A 630 18.50 -96.15 19.91
C SER A 630 19.73 -95.78 19.04
N ALA A 631 20.50 -94.77 19.44
CA ALA A 631 21.82 -94.51 18.83
C ALA A 631 22.74 -93.68 19.76
N THR A 632 23.59 -94.35 20.54
CA THR A 632 24.67 -93.74 21.32
C THR A 632 26.04 -94.16 20.80
N SER A 633 26.74 -93.25 20.12
CA SER A 633 28.22 -93.24 20.08
C SER A 633 28.70 -91.88 20.58
N ASN A 634 28.61 -91.72 21.91
CA ASN A 634 28.90 -90.49 22.63
C ASN A 634 30.28 -90.59 23.30
N ALA A 635 31.35 -90.72 22.51
CA ALA A 635 32.73 -90.77 23.02
C ALA A 635 33.64 -89.70 22.38
N ASP A 636 33.48 -89.40 21.08
CA ASP A 636 34.40 -88.48 20.38
C ASP A 636 34.09 -86.99 20.61
N PHE A 637 32.84 -86.63 20.93
CA PHE A 637 32.43 -85.23 21.16
C PHE A 637 32.89 -84.69 22.53
N ILE A 638 33.02 -85.55 23.54
CA ILE A 638 33.40 -85.15 24.91
C ILE A 638 34.92 -84.97 25.03
N LEU A 639 35.72 -85.77 24.32
CA LEU A 639 37.18 -85.70 24.37
C LEU A 639 37.74 -84.45 23.66
N ALA A 640 37.07 -83.97 22.60
CA ALA A 640 37.47 -82.77 21.87
C ALA A 640 37.22 -81.46 22.65
N LYS A 641 36.14 -81.38 23.44
CA LYS A 641 35.83 -80.20 24.28
C LYS A 641 36.77 -80.07 25.50
N LEU A 642 37.24 -81.17 26.09
CA LEU A 642 38.14 -81.14 27.24
C LEU A 642 39.53 -80.55 26.88
N ARG A 643 40.07 -80.88 25.70
CA ARG A 643 41.36 -80.36 25.21
C ARG A 643 41.32 -78.86 24.90
N ALA A 644 40.21 -78.37 24.37
CA ALA A 644 40.02 -76.94 24.08
C ALA A 644 39.85 -76.09 25.36
N ALA A 645 39.23 -76.64 26.40
CA ALA A 645 39.04 -75.97 27.69
C ALA A 645 40.36 -75.85 28.48
N LEU A 646 41.20 -76.90 28.50
CA LEU A 646 42.51 -76.87 29.15
C LEU A 646 43.46 -75.83 28.54
N LYS A 647 43.44 -75.66 27.21
CA LYS A 647 44.28 -74.67 26.52
C LYS A 647 43.87 -73.23 26.87
N ARG A 648 42.56 -72.95 26.93
CA ARG A 648 42.02 -71.64 27.33
C ARG A 648 42.30 -71.32 28.79
N PHE A 649 42.32 -72.32 29.68
CA PHE A 649 42.66 -72.15 31.09
C PHE A 649 44.14 -71.75 31.30
N PHE A 650 45.07 -72.40 30.61
CA PHE A 650 46.49 -72.02 30.70
C PHE A 650 46.81 -70.67 30.05
N ASP A 651 46.14 -70.30 28.95
CA ASP A 651 46.28 -68.97 28.33
C ASP A 651 45.71 -67.85 29.21
N LEU A 652 44.67 -68.13 30.01
CA LEU A 652 44.09 -67.18 30.98
C LEU A 652 45.01 -66.96 32.18
N ILE A 653 45.62 -68.02 32.72
CA ILE A 653 46.63 -67.92 33.80
C ILE A 653 47.86 -67.13 33.33
N ARG A 654 48.29 -67.32 32.08
CA ARG A 654 49.44 -66.59 31.50
C ARG A 654 49.17 -65.09 31.33
N LYS A 655 47.92 -64.69 31.07
CA LYS A 655 47.51 -63.28 30.98
C LYS A 655 47.38 -62.60 32.34
N ILE A 656 46.96 -63.30 33.39
CA ILE A 656 46.85 -62.76 34.77
C ILE A 656 48.23 -62.57 35.44
N ILE A 657 49.27 -63.30 35.02
CA ILE A 657 50.64 -63.19 35.57
C ILE A 657 51.46 -62.04 34.91
N LEU A 658 50.98 -61.44 33.82
CA LEU A 658 51.72 -60.40 33.07
C LEU A 658 51.07 -59.00 33.05
N ARG A 659 49.89 -58.79 33.65
CA ARG A 659 49.39 -57.51 34.22
C ARG A 659 48.01 -57.63 34.83
#